data_AF-A0A6B3N6P4-F1
#
_entry.id   AF-A0A6B3N6P4-F1
#
_cell.length_a   1.000
_cell.length_b   1.000
_cell.length_c   1.000
_cell.angle_alpha   90.00
_cell.angle_beta   90.00
_cell.angle_gamma   90.00
#
_symmetry.space_group_name_H-M   'P 1'
#
loop_
_entity.id
_entity.type
_entity.pdbx_description
1 polymer ?
#
loop_
_entity_poly.entity_id
_entity_poly.type
_entity_poly.pdbx_seq_one_letter_code
_entity_poly.pdbx_strand_id
1 'polypeptide(L)'
;APPRRAGVSSFGFGGTNYHIVLEEYQDEQNQVYRLNNTPQPLLLQASTPEQLLRQCQELLSKLQSECGDKHYQELIDQCESIEIPLTNSRVGFIADSLTEASHKLQITIDWLQNKPQLEAWEHPQGLFFRKVGVEIQGKVVALFSGQGSQYLNMGQELAINFPQLRQAYSYMDSLMLQDGLKPISEVVFPNPVFEPAQEAAQLALLQRTEYAQPAIGCLSAGIYKLLQQAGFKPDFVAGHSFGELTALWAAEVLSDEDYFFLVKARGQAMATPDDLKLDAGTMLAVKGDVSKIKAVVKDFPQVTIANWNSNQQVVLAGVKSEIEQLQPILKEQGYHTVPLPVSAAFHTSLVAHSQEPFAKAVVSVTAKSPTIPVYTNVTGQHYPTGLQAIQENLQKHLSNPVFFKQEIENIYAQGGYCFIEFGPKNVLTNLVKDILSDKPHLAIALNANRQKDSDRQLREAVMQLRVAGLPLQTLDPYQQLQPVPEAETDPRHKLLNVRLRGTNYLSDKTKKTFEQVLNDGYQVKVTSPQTEATVADTREVLEKAFQNGHHQPSSQPQSEEIAVVRSSSPLATTNTSANTPKPIQTQPMSTPSVNYQRVLESFEYSIAQINQHQGETMQVHGQYLNHQMEYARIFFHLMQQQANLFVNGNSANQPIETQLAVLASLERSMIKFQEHQAGTLRVHEQTLNHQVEYAKNLFRLTQQQCQMLMGNAAIEYHLEPTESVANVAAIEESSSSPALNASVSELVMNSEQDTSNNHSSPAVPAISVPSTPLPMVMDTVAPSPEKVFSNGNGSKPVSESPVPATRAMVMDTVAPSPEKVFSNGNGSQPVAEVTVPAKVEPVKTVTETPAVGLDIDFDTLKDTLLEVVADKTGYPPEMLELDMDMEADLGIDSIKRVEILGAIQDKFPGLPKPDLEELAEIEMRTLAQVIDFIKELAQGGLKKKELQPA
;
A
#
# COMPACT_ATOMS: atom_id res chain seq x y z
N ALA A 1 -37.25 11.91 7.97
CA ALA A 1 -37.25 12.65 6.68
C ALA A 1 -36.50 11.80 5.65
N PRO A 2 -36.56 12.07 4.33
CA PRO A 2 -35.46 11.64 3.46
C PRO A 2 -34.14 12.27 3.97
N PRO A 3 -32.99 11.60 3.80
CA PRO A 3 -31.73 12.13 4.29
C PRO A 3 -31.34 13.42 3.57
N ARG A 4 -30.79 14.38 4.33
CA ARG A 4 -30.18 15.61 3.80
C ARG A 4 -29.03 15.23 2.88
N ARG A 5 -29.02 15.82 1.69
CA ARG A 5 -27.99 15.63 0.66
C ARG A 5 -27.44 16.97 0.20
N ALA A 6 -26.15 17.01 -0.12
CA ALA A 6 -25.46 18.19 -0.62
C ALA A 6 -24.56 17.83 -1.80
N GLY A 7 -24.42 18.73 -2.78
CA GLY A 7 -23.44 18.60 -3.86
C GLY A 7 -22.31 19.59 -3.64
N VAL A 8 -21.07 19.11 -3.66
CA VAL A 8 -19.86 19.94 -3.64
C VAL A 8 -19.22 19.89 -5.02
N SER A 9 -19.10 21.03 -5.68
CA SER A 9 -18.43 21.16 -6.98
C SER A 9 -17.16 21.99 -6.85
N SER A 10 -16.10 21.57 -7.53
CA SER A 10 -14.87 22.35 -7.70
C SER A 10 -14.49 22.36 -9.17
N PHE A 11 -14.20 23.55 -9.71
CA PHE A 11 -13.92 23.76 -11.13
C PHE A 11 -12.54 24.42 -11.26
N GLY A 12 -11.53 23.65 -11.67
CA GLY A 12 -10.18 24.14 -11.86
C GLY A 12 -10.04 24.98 -13.14
N PHE A 13 -9.23 26.04 -13.12
CA PHE A 13 -9.07 26.93 -14.28
C PHE A 13 -8.57 26.19 -15.53
N GLY A 14 -7.72 25.16 -15.37
CA GLY A 14 -7.28 24.24 -16.42
C GLY A 14 -8.34 23.22 -16.89
N GLY A 15 -9.62 23.44 -16.62
CA GLY A 15 -10.74 22.63 -17.12
C GLY A 15 -11.03 21.33 -16.36
N THR A 16 -10.18 20.94 -15.39
CA THR A 16 -10.42 19.76 -14.54
C THR A 16 -11.51 20.05 -13.51
N ASN A 17 -12.62 19.32 -13.59
CA ASN A 17 -13.82 19.54 -12.80
C ASN A 17 -14.12 18.33 -11.90
N TYR A 18 -14.35 18.59 -10.61
CA TYR A 18 -14.71 17.60 -9.60
C TYR A 18 -16.12 17.88 -9.07
N HIS A 19 -16.89 16.80 -8.82
CA HIS A 19 -18.17 16.88 -8.14
C HIS A 19 -18.33 15.70 -7.18
N ILE A 20 -18.73 15.97 -5.95
CA ILE A 20 -18.97 14.98 -4.90
C ILE A 20 -20.38 15.20 -4.36
N VAL A 21 -21.16 14.12 -4.28
CA VAL A 21 -22.45 14.12 -3.58
C VAL A 21 -22.22 13.59 -2.17
N LEU A 22 -22.64 14.37 -1.18
CA LEU A 22 -22.63 14.03 0.24
C LEU A 22 -24.06 13.72 0.69
N GLU A 23 -24.20 12.74 1.58
CA GLU A 23 -25.42 12.45 2.33
C GLU A 23 -25.14 12.63 3.82
N GLU A 24 -26.15 12.98 4.62
CA GLU A 24 -25.96 13.09 6.06
C GLU A 24 -25.62 11.75 6.71
N TYR A 25 -24.82 11.81 7.77
CA TYR A 25 -24.50 10.65 8.58
C TYR A 25 -25.78 10.02 9.15
N GLN A 26 -25.88 8.71 9.01
CA GLN A 26 -26.85 7.85 9.66
C GLN A 26 -26.09 6.80 10.48
N ASP A 27 -26.75 6.20 11.47
CA ASP A 27 -26.16 5.12 12.24
C ASP A 27 -25.74 3.92 11.36
N GLU A 28 -24.80 3.14 11.89
CA GLU A 28 -24.10 2.07 11.19
C GLU A 28 -25.05 1.06 10.52
N GLN A 29 -24.88 0.86 9.20
CA GLN A 29 -25.84 0.10 8.38
C GLN A 29 -25.67 -1.42 8.53
N ASN A 30 -26.73 -2.09 8.98
CA ASN A 30 -26.82 -3.56 9.05
C ASN A 30 -27.51 -4.18 7.81
N GLN A 31 -27.51 -3.48 6.68
CA GLN A 31 -28.14 -3.88 5.42
C GLN A 31 -27.22 -3.55 4.24
N VAL A 32 -27.60 -3.99 3.04
CA VAL A 32 -26.95 -3.62 1.78
C VAL A 32 -26.93 -2.11 1.60
N TYR A 33 -25.74 -1.50 1.49
CA TYR A 33 -25.57 -0.04 1.36
C TYR A 33 -24.37 0.41 0.51
N ARG A 34 -23.37 -0.45 0.29
CA ARG A 34 -22.05 -0.03 -0.19
C ARG A 34 -22.00 -0.03 -1.72
N LEU A 35 -21.92 1.17 -2.30
CA LEU A 35 -21.79 1.41 -3.74
C LEU A 35 -20.38 1.16 -4.29
N ASN A 36 -19.35 1.23 -3.45
CA ASN A 36 -17.96 0.98 -3.86
C ASN A 36 -17.80 -0.46 -4.35
N ASN A 37 -17.07 -0.64 -5.45
CA ASN A 37 -16.63 -1.96 -5.89
C ASN A 37 -15.61 -2.52 -4.90
N THR A 38 -15.74 -3.80 -4.58
CA THR A 38 -14.77 -4.56 -3.78
C THR A 38 -14.20 -5.73 -4.58
N PRO A 39 -13.09 -6.35 -4.13
CA PRO A 39 -12.55 -7.55 -4.77
C PRO A 39 -13.57 -8.71 -4.73
N GLN A 40 -13.80 -9.37 -5.87
CA GLN A 40 -14.90 -10.32 -6.03
C GLN A 40 -14.44 -11.78 -5.88
N PRO A 41 -15.20 -12.64 -5.17
CA PRO A 41 -14.85 -14.04 -4.97
C PRO A 41 -15.33 -14.93 -6.13
N LEU A 42 -14.40 -15.58 -6.82
CA LEU A 42 -14.72 -16.58 -7.85
C LEU A 42 -14.36 -17.97 -7.34
N LEU A 43 -15.34 -18.88 -7.28
CA LEU A 43 -15.22 -20.20 -6.69
C LEU A 43 -15.96 -21.25 -7.52
N LEU A 44 -15.21 -22.17 -8.13
CA LEU A 44 -15.71 -23.19 -9.04
C LEU A 44 -15.54 -24.59 -8.43
N GLN A 45 -16.49 -25.49 -8.67
CA GLN A 45 -16.43 -26.89 -8.26
C GLN A 45 -17.08 -27.83 -9.30
N ALA A 46 -16.53 -29.05 -9.40
CA ALA A 46 -17.15 -30.16 -10.13
C ALA A 46 -16.80 -31.50 -9.45
N SER A 47 -17.47 -32.60 -9.79
CA SER A 47 -17.21 -33.91 -9.16
C SER A 47 -15.83 -34.50 -9.48
N THR A 48 -15.15 -34.03 -10.55
CA THR A 48 -13.77 -34.42 -10.89
C THR A 48 -12.94 -33.24 -11.45
N PRO A 49 -11.59 -33.30 -11.42
CA PRO A 49 -10.74 -32.27 -12.01
C PRO A 49 -10.95 -32.07 -13.52
N GLU A 50 -11.29 -33.13 -14.25
CA GLU A 50 -11.52 -33.09 -15.71
C GLU A 50 -12.84 -32.40 -16.05
N GLN A 51 -13.85 -32.50 -15.18
CA GLN A 51 -15.08 -31.73 -15.29
C GLN A 51 -14.85 -30.26 -14.93
N LEU A 52 -14.08 -30.00 -13.86
CA LEU A 52 -13.72 -28.64 -13.44
C LEU A 52 -12.96 -27.91 -14.55
N LEU A 53 -11.99 -28.58 -15.18
CA LEU A 53 -11.24 -28.05 -16.32
C LEU A 53 -12.16 -27.63 -17.48
N ARG A 54 -13.13 -28.47 -17.87
CA ARG A 54 -14.11 -28.13 -18.92
C ARG A 54 -14.96 -26.93 -18.53
N GLN A 55 -15.46 -26.91 -17.29
CA GLN A 55 -16.23 -25.78 -16.75
C GLN A 55 -15.43 -24.48 -16.78
N CYS A 56 -14.13 -24.50 -16.44
CA CYS A 56 -13.25 -23.35 -16.57
C CYS A 56 -13.10 -22.89 -18.03
N GLN A 57 -12.94 -23.81 -18.98
CA GLN A 57 -12.81 -23.50 -20.41
C GLN A 57 -14.11 -22.92 -21.01
N GLU A 58 -15.26 -23.50 -20.68
CA GLU A 58 -16.58 -23.00 -21.08
C GLU A 58 -16.87 -21.62 -20.47
N LEU A 59 -16.50 -21.42 -19.20
CA LEU A 59 -16.66 -20.14 -18.51
C LEU A 59 -15.75 -19.06 -19.08
N LEU A 60 -14.48 -19.35 -19.36
CA LEU A 60 -13.57 -18.39 -19.99
C LEU A 60 -14.11 -17.94 -21.35
N SER A 61 -14.66 -18.88 -22.13
CA SER A 61 -15.30 -18.59 -23.42
C SER A 61 -16.52 -17.66 -23.30
N LYS A 62 -17.26 -17.73 -22.18
CA LYS A 62 -18.37 -16.81 -21.87
C LYS A 62 -17.88 -15.43 -21.41
N LEU A 63 -16.88 -15.40 -20.52
CA LEU A 63 -16.28 -14.16 -20.02
C LEU A 63 -15.59 -13.35 -21.14
N GLN A 64 -15.05 -14.01 -22.17
CA GLN A 64 -14.47 -13.39 -23.36
C GLN A 64 -15.48 -13.01 -24.45
N SER A 65 -16.79 -13.21 -24.23
CA SER A 65 -17.84 -12.86 -25.20
C SER A 65 -18.28 -11.39 -25.14
N GLU A 66 -19.07 -10.93 -26.10
CA GLU A 66 -19.72 -9.61 -26.09
C GLU A 66 -20.67 -9.41 -24.89
N CYS A 67 -21.04 -10.48 -24.19
CA CYS A 67 -21.82 -10.47 -22.94
C CYS A 67 -20.96 -10.75 -21.69
N GLY A 68 -19.64 -10.60 -21.78
CA GLY A 68 -18.67 -10.94 -20.73
C GLY A 68 -18.98 -10.32 -19.37
N ASP A 69 -19.30 -9.02 -19.32
CA ASP A 69 -19.65 -8.31 -18.07
C ASP A 69 -20.90 -8.89 -17.39
N LYS A 70 -21.92 -9.26 -18.18
CA LYS A 70 -23.12 -9.92 -17.67
C LYS A 70 -22.78 -11.30 -17.10
N HIS A 71 -22.02 -12.11 -17.83
CA HIS A 71 -21.59 -13.43 -17.36
C HIS A 71 -20.64 -13.36 -16.16
N TYR A 72 -19.94 -12.24 -15.96
CA TYR A 72 -19.14 -11.98 -14.76
C TYR A 72 -20.01 -11.70 -13.53
N GLN A 73 -21.04 -10.86 -13.65
CA GLN A 73 -22.00 -10.65 -12.54
C GLN A 73 -22.76 -11.93 -12.22
N GLU A 74 -23.31 -12.62 -13.23
CA GLU A 74 -23.99 -13.92 -13.06
C GLU A 74 -23.12 -14.96 -12.34
N LEU A 75 -21.80 -14.95 -12.56
CA LEU A 75 -20.84 -15.83 -11.89
C LEU A 75 -20.62 -15.44 -10.41
N ILE A 76 -20.53 -14.14 -10.10
CA ILE A 76 -20.35 -13.64 -8.73
C ILE A 76 -21.54 -14.07 -7.86
N ASP A 77 -22.78 -13.83 -8.33
CA ASP A 77 -24.01 -14.22 -7.64
C ASP A 77 -24.05 -15.74 -7.31
N GLN A 78 -23.52 -16.56 -8.23
CA GLN A 78 -23.39 -18.02 -8.04
C GLN A 78 -22.29 -18.38 -7.03
N CYS A 79 -21.20 -17.62 -6.95
CA CYS A 79 -20.06 -17.91 -6.07
C CYS A 79 -20.29 -17.53 -4.60
N GLU A 80 -21.22 -16.61 -4.32
CA GLU A 80 -21.66 -16.32 -2.96
C GLU A 80 -22.39 -17.53 -2.36
N SER A 81 -23.43 -18.01 -3.05
CA SER A 81 -24.38 -19.02 -2.56
C SER A 81 -23.90 -20.48 -2.66
N ILE A 82 -22.70 -20.75 -3.19
CA ILE A 82 -22.24 -22.11 -3.47
C ILE A 82 -21.81 -22.92 -2.24
N GLU A 83 -22.55 -23.98 -1.94
CA GLU A 83 -22.11 -25.07 -1.05
C GLU A 83 -21.30 -26.11 -1.85
N ILE A 84 -20.15 -26.55 -1.30
CA ILE A 84 -19.22 -27.47 -1.98
C ILE A 84 -19.07 -28.77 -1.18
N PRO A 85 -19.56 -29.92 -1.69
CA PRO A 85 -19.26 -31.22 -1.11
C PRO A 85 -17.74 -31.47 -1.02
N LEU A 86 -17.27 -32.04 0.09
CA LEU A 86 -15.85 -32.36 0.29
C LEU A 86 -15.26 -33.22 -0.85
N THR A 87 -16.07 -34.02 -1.53
CA THR A 87 -15.69 -34.81 -2.71
C THR A 87 -15.40 -33.98 -3.97
N ASN A 88 -16.04 -32.82 -4.16
CA ASN A 88 -16.09 -32.14 -5.46
C ASN A 88 -14.90 -31.20 -5.71
N SER A 89 -13.94 -31.64 -6.53
CA SER A 89 -12.76 -30.87 -6.95
C SER A 89 -13.07 -29.40 -7.23
N ARG A 90 -12.31 -28.50 -6.58
CA ARG A 90 -12.61 -27.08 -6.49
C ARG A 90 -11.41 -26.19 -6.76
N VAL A 91 -11.65 -25.00 -7.29
CA VAL A 91 -10.66 -23.93 -7.43
C VAL A 91 -11.29 -22.58 -7.09
N GLY A 92 -10.56 -21.75 -6.35
CA GLY A 92 -11.02 -20.44 -5.92
C GLY A 92 -9.94 -19.37 -6.01
N PHE A 93 -10.34 -18.16 -6.38
CA PHE A 93 -9.48 -16.97 -6.43
C PHE A 93 -10.31 -15.68 -6.30
N ILE A 94 -9.65 -14.57 -5.98
CA ILE A 94 -10.26 -13.24 -5.94
C ILE A 94 -9.92 -12.48 -7.23
N ALA A 95 -10.83 -11.64 -7.73
CA ALA A 95 -10.58 -10.77 -8.88
C ALA A 95 -11.21 -9.39 -8.74
N ASP A 96 -10.46 -8.35 -9.13
CA ASP A 96 -10.89 -6.94 -9.07
C ASP A 96 -11.64 -6.50 -10.35
N SER A 97 -11.63 -7.35 -11.40
CA SER A 97 -12.28 -7.09 -12.69
C SER A 97 -12.49 -8.36 -13.52
N LEU A 98 -13.39 -8.29 -14.51
CA LEU A 98 -13.57 -9.29 -15.58
C LEU A 98 -12.23 -9.68 -16.27
N THR A 99 -11.35 -8.70 -16.48
CA THR A 99 -10.04 -8.90 -17.11
C THR A 99 -9.11 -9.75 -16.24
N GLU A 100 -9.00 -9.42 -14.95
CA GLU A 100 -8.19 -10.21 -14.01
C GLU A 100 -8.80 -11.61 -13.81
N ALA A 101 -10.13 -11.69 -13.71
CA ALA A 101 -10.86 -12.95 -13.60
C ALA A 101 -10.58 -13.89 -14.79
N SER A 102 -10.64 -13.36 -16.01
CA SER A 102 -10.34 -14.11 -17.24
C SER A 102 -8.87 -14.59 -17.27
N HIS A 103 -7.93 -13.74 -16.85
CA HIS A 103 -6.51 -14.09 -16.77
C HIS A 103 -6.23 -15.19 -15.71
N LYS A 104 -6.81 -15.07 -14.51
CA LYS A 104 -6.72 -16.08 -13.45
C LYS A 104 -7.40 -17.40 -13.84
N LEU A 105 -8.49 -17.34 -14.59
CA LEU A 105 -9.16 -18.53 -15.12
C LEU A 105 -8.32 -19.23 -16.20
N GLN A 106 -7.59 -18.49 -17.06
CA GLN A 106 -6.61 -19.07 -17.98
C GLN A 106 -5.48 -19.79 -17.23
N ILE A 107 -4.86 -19.14 -16.24
CA ILE A 107 -3.82 -19.77 -15.38
C ILE A 107 -4.35 -21.05 -14.72
N THR A 108 -5.62 -21.03 -14.28
CA THR A 108 -6.29 -22.20 -13.70
C THR A 108 -6.41 -23.35 -14.71
N ILE A 109 -6.83 -23.06 -15.95
CA ILE A 109 -6.91 -24.05 -17.04
C ILE A 109 -5.51 -24.64 -17.31
N ASP A 110 -4.49 -23.79 -17.41
CA ASP A 110 -3.11 -24.21 -17.70
C ASP A 110 -2.55 -25.11 -16.59
N TRP A 111 -2.81 -24.79 -15.31
CA TRP A 111 -2.34 -25.59 -14.18
C TRP A 111 -3.12 -26.92 -14.04
N LEU A 112 -4.43 -26.93 -14.30
CA LEU A 112 -5.22 -28.17 -14.31
C LEU A 112 -4.78 -29.11 -15.45
N GLN A 113 -4.47 -28.58 -16.63
CA GLN A 113 -3.95 -29.37 -17.77
C GLN A 113 -2.55 -29.93 -17.53
N ASN A 114 -1.62 -29.11 -17.03
CA ASN A 114 -0.22 -29.49 -16.89
C ASN A 114 0.07 -30.26 -15.59
N LYS A 115 -0.80 -30.19 -14.57
CA LYS A 115 -0.58 -30.79 -13.24
C LYS A 115 -1.79 -31.57 -12.68
N PRO A 116 -2.52 -32.39 -13.47
CA PRO A 116 -3.73 -33.09 -13.01
C PRO A 116 -3.47 -34.13 -11.90
N GLN A 117 -2.20 -34.51 -11.69
CA GLN A 117 -1.76 -35.47 -10.68
C GLN A 117 -1.80 -34.91 -9.25
N LEU A 118 -1.89 -33.58 -9.07
CA LEU A 118 -1.78 -32.94 -7.76
C LEU A 118 -3.13 -32.94 -7.02
N GLU A 119 -3.13 -33.38 -5.76
CA GLU A 119 -4.32 -33.31 -4.90
C GLU A 119 -4.65 -31.87 -4.46
N ALA A 120 -3.65 -31.00 -4.40
CA ALA A 120 -3.80 -29.58 -4.09
C ALA A 120 -2.65 -28.76 -4.70
N TRP A 121 -2.90 -27.47 -4.99
CA TRP A 121 -1.86 -26.49 -5.27
C TRP A 121 -2.32 -25.07 -4.95
N GLU A 122 -1.35 -24.19 -4.74
CA GLU A 122 -1.54 -22.75 -4.49
C GLU A 122 -0.63 -21.96 -5.43
N HIS A 123 -1.14 -20.86 -6.00
CA HIS A 123 -0.42 -20.04 -6.99
C HIS A 123 -0.09 -18.65 -6.41
N PRO A 124 1.11 -18.08 -6.67
CA PRO A 124 1.52 -16.78 -6.13
C PRO A 124 0.61 -15.59 -6.46
N GLN A 125 -0.28 -15.71 -7.46
CA GLN A 125 -1.29 -14.70 -7.80
C GLN A 125 -2.62 -14.84 -7.02
N GLY A 126 -2.68 -15.67 -5.97
CA GLY A 126 -3.88 -15.85 -5.15
C GLY A 126 -4.92 -16.79 -5.75
N LEU A 127 -4.47 -17.94 -6.28
CA LEU A 127 -5.36 -19.02 -6.73
C LEU A 127 -5.10 -20.29 -5.91
N PHE A 128 -6.17 -20.95 -5.48
CA PHE A 128 -6.13 -22.11 -4.60
C PHE A 128 -6.96 -23.24 -5.20
N PHE A 129 -6.38 -24.44 -5.36
CA PHE A 129 -7.06 -25.63 -5.87
C PHE A 129 -6.96 -26.81 -4.90
N ARG A 130 -8.06 -27.56 -4.77
CA ARG A 130 -8.10 -28.87 -4.08
C ARG A 130 -9.00 -29.87 -4.79
N LYS A 131 -8.43 -31.00 -5.16
CA LYS A 131 -9.12 -32.17 -5.72
C LYS A 131 -10.12 -32.75 -4.71
N VAL A 132 -9.70 -32.93 -3.46
CA VAL A 132 -10.56 -33.30 -2.32
C VAL A 132 -10.42 -32.25 -1.21
N GLY A 133 -11.55 -31.84 -0.62
CA GLY A 133 -11.60 -30.91 0.51
C GLY A 133 -11.22 -31.62 1.80
N VAL A 134 -10.65 -30.89 2.75
CA VAL A 134 -10.22 -31.44 4.04
C VAL A 134 -11.41 -31.43 5.01
N GLU A 135 -11.70 -32.57 5.62
CA GLU A 135 -12.62 -32.64 6.75
C GLU A 135 -11.98 -31.96 7.96
N ILE A 136 -12.39 -30.71 8.25
CA ILE A 136 -11.82 -29.87 9.33
C ILE A 136 -12.80 -29.56 10.47
N GLN A 137 -14.02 -30.11 10.44
CA GLN A 137 -14.95 -30.03 11.56
C GLN A 137 -14.35 -30.72 12.81
N GLY A 138 -14.35 -30.04 13.96
CA GLY A 138 -13.68 -30.53 15.18
C GLY A 138 -12.17 -30.27 15.21
N LYS A 139 -11.64 -29.45 14.30
CA LYS A 139 -10.19 -29.29 14.03
C LYS A 139 -9.79 -27.83 13.71
N VAL A 140 -10.70 -26.86 13.84
CA VAL A 140 -10.47 -25.44 13.55
C VAL A 140 -9.88 -24.72 14.77
N VAL A 141 -8.82 -23.92 14.55
CA VAL A 141 -8.12 -23.19 15.62
C VAL A 141 -8.07 -21.70 15.28
N ALA A 142 -8.64 -20.84 16.12
CA ALA A 142 -8.42 -19.40 16.03
C ALA A 142 -7.20 -18.98 16.86
N LEU A 143 -6.25 -18.28 16.22
CA LEU A 143 -5.04 -17.76 16.83
C LEU A 143 -5.04 -16.23 16.80
N PHE A 144 -4.89 -15.57 17.95
CA PHE A 144 -4.89 -14.11 18.04
C PHE A 144 -3.47 -13.53 18.17
N SER A 145 -3.11 -12.59 17.30
CA SER A 145 -1.75 -12.05 17.19
C SER A 145 -1.35 -11.19 18.40
N GLY A 146 -0.07 -11.28 18.80
CA GLY A 146 0.51 -10.49 19.90
C GLY A 146 1.09 -9.14 19.47
N GLN A 147 1.57 -8.36 20.46
CA GLN A 147 2.28 -7.08 20.24
C GLN A 147 3.55 -7.27 19.39
N GLY A 148 3.89 -6.27 18.56
CA GLY A 148 4.92 -6.34 17.50
C GLY A 148 4.34 -6.64 16.10
N SER A 149 3.10 -7.13 16.06
CA SER A 149 2.35 -7.36 14.81
C SER A 149 1.84 -6.07 14.15
N GLN A 150 1.66 -4.97 14.89
CA GLN A 150 1.05 -3.73 14.41
C GLN A 150 1.85 -2.98 13.32
N TYR A 151 1.15 -2.15 12.54
CA TYR A 151 1.70 -1.22 11.55
C TYR A 151 0.67 -0.11 11.24
N LEU A 152 1.11 1.05 10.74
CA LEU A 152 0.21 2.15 10.34
C LEU A 152 -0.74 1.70 9.22
N ASN A 153 -1.98 2.17 9.24
CA ASN A 153 -3.06 1.83 8.30
C ASN A 153 -3.46 0.34 8.25
N MET A 154 -3.15 -0.44 9.29
CA MET A 154 -3.54 -1.86 9.33
C MET A 154 -5.07 -2.04 9.37
N GLY A 155 -5.62 -2.74 8.36
CA GLY A 155 -7.06 -2.93 8.24
C GLY A 155 -7.83 -1.70 7.74
N GLN A 156 -7.18 -0.77 7.03
CA GLN A 156 -7.83 0.47 6.56
C GLN A 156 -8.99 0.19 5.60
N GLU A 157 -8.79 -0.66 4.59
CA GLU A 157 -9.85 -1.04 3.65
C GLU A 157 -10.95 -1.84 4.35
N LEU A 158 -10.59 -2.68 5.34
CA LEU A 158 -11.57 -3.38 6.18
C LEU A 158 -12.43 -2.41 7.01
N ALA A 159 -11.83 -1.35 7.58
CA ALA A 159 -12.56 -0.31 8.29
C ALA A 159 -13.43 0.57 7.37
N ILE A 160 -13.07 0.71 6.08
CA ILE A 160 -13.91 1.39 5.08
C ILE A 160 -15.07 0.49 4.64
N ASN A 161 -14.83 -0.81 4.45
CA ASN A 161 -15.82 -1.71 3.84
C ASN A 161 -16.75 -2.43 4.83
N PHE A 162 -16.37 -2.60 6.11
CA PHE A 162 -17.12 -3.41 7.08
C PHE A 162 -17.48 -2.67 8.39
N PRO A 163 -18.78 -2.56 8.73
CA PRO A 163 -19.28 -2.04 10.03
C PRO A 163 -18.57 -2.56 11.27
N GLN A 164 -18.26 -3.86 11.36
CA GLN A 164 -17.72 -4.50 12.56
C GLN A 164 -16.34 -3.92 12.96
N LEU A 165 -15.54 -3.49 11.99
CA LEU A 165 -14.24 -2.88 12.25
C LEU A 165 -14.42 -1.45 12.77
N ARG A 166 -15.32 -0.66 12.17
CA ARG A 166 -15.64 0.69 12.64
C ARG A 166 -16.21 0.68 14.05
N GLN A 167 -17.19 -0.17 14.33
CA GLN A 167 -17.78 -0.34 15.66
C GLN A 167 -16.71 -0.68 16.72
N ALA A 168 -15.75 -1.55 16.41
CA ALA A 168 -14.65 -1.88 17.32
C ALA A 168 -13.73 -0.66 17.58
N TYR A 169 -13.33 0.07 16.53
CA TYR A 169 -12.52 1.28 16.68
C TYR A 169 -13.27 2.40 17.41
N SER A 170 -14.52 2.73 17.04
CA SER A 170 -15.31 3.79 17.67
C SER A 170 -15.69 3.49 19.14
N TYR A 171 -15.85 2.22 19.51
CA TYR A 171 -16.03 1.85 20.92
C TYR A 171 -14.74 2.06 21.72
N MET A 172 -13.58 1.67 21.17
CA MET A 172 -12.29 1.93 21.81
C MET A 172 -11.93 3.42 21.83
N ASP A 173 -12.25 4.19 20.79
CA ASP A 173 -12.10 5.65 20.76
C ASP A 173 -12.90 6.30 21.90
N SER A 174 -14.12 5.83 22.12
CA SER A 174 -14.97 6.27 23.23
C SER A 174 -14.36 5.93 24.61
N LEU A 175 -13.66 4.80 24.74
CA LEU A 175 -12.90 4.45 25.95
C LEU A 175 -11.60 5.23 26.11
N MET A 176 -10.93 5.62 25.01
CA MET A 176 -9.71 6.44 25.06
C MET A 176 -10.02 7.88 25.47
N LEU A 177 -11.05 8.48 24.88
CA LEU A 177 -11.48 9.85 25.15
C LEU A 177 -11.93 10.04 26.61
N GLN A 178 -12.49 9.01 27.25
CA GLN A 178 -12.84 9.03 28.69
C GLN A 178 -11.62 9.23 29.61
N ASP A 179 -10.44 8.79 29.18
CA ASP A 179 -9.19 8.91 29.95
C ASP A 179 -8.35 10.12 29.48
N GLY A 180 -8.85 10.92 28.53
CA GLY A 180 -8.10 12.01 27.88
C GLY A 180 -7.01 11.53 26.92
N LEU A 181 -7.03 10.26 26.51
CA LEU A 181 -6.09 9.70 25.52
C LEU A 181 -6.55 9.99 24.08
N LYS A 182 -5.62 9.94 23.14
CA LYS A 182 -5.92 10.12 21.72
C LYS A 182 -6.82 8.96 21.22
N PRO A 183 -7.84 9.23 20.37
CA PRO A 183 -8.58 8.15 19.69
C PRO A 183 -7.64 7.15 19.04
N ILE A 184 -7.94 5.85 19.19
CA ILE A 184 -7.13 4.78 18.62
C ILE A 184 -7.22 4.78 17.09
N SER A 185 -8.35 5.19 16.51
CA SER A 185 -8.52 5.38 15.08
C SER A 185 -7.53 6.40 14.51
N GLU A 186 -7.32 7.54 15.20
CA GLU A 186 -6.33 8.55 14.80
C GLU A 186 -4.85 8.16 15.06
N VAL A 187 -4.59 7.01 15.70
CA VAL A 187 -3.24 6.45 15.90
C VAL A 187 -2.96 5.32 14.91
N VAL A 188 -3.98 4.54 14.53
CA VAL A 188 -3.88 3.51 13.49
C VAL A 188 -3.98 4.10 12.08
N PHE A 189 -4.85 5.10 11.88
CA PHE A 189 -5.11 5.79 10.61
C PHE A 189 -4.76 7.29 10.72
N PRO A 190 -3.49 7.66 10.98
CA PRO A 190 -3.12 9.06 11.07
C PRO A 190 -3.19 9.77 9.71
N ASN A 191 -3.31 11.09 9.73
CA ASN A 191 -3.21 11.90 8.52
C ASN A 191 -1.87 11.66 7.80
N PRO A 192 -1.85 11.51 6.46
CA PRO A 192 -0.62 11.39 5.69
C PRO A 192 0.34 12.55 5.94
N VAL A 193 1.63 12.23 5.95
CA VAL A 193 2.74 13.17 6.17
C VAL A 193 3.82 12.92 5.12
N PHE A 194 4.52 13.98 4.73
CA PHE A 194 5.52 13.93 3.65
C PHE A 194 6.96 13.75 4.18
N GLU A 195 7.20 14.12 5.45
CA GLU A 195 8.51 14.01 6.08
C GLU A 195 8.72 12.64 6.74
N PRO A 196 9.82 11.91 6.43
CA PRO A 196 10.12 10.61 7.04
C PRO A 196 10.22 10.66 8.57
N ALA A 197 10.63 11.79 9.14
CA ALA A 197 10.65 12.01 10.59
C ALA A 197 9.24 12.05 11.21
N GLN A 198 8.25 12.55 10.47
CA GLN A 198 6.85 12.58 10.90
C GLN A 198 6.21 11.17 10.79
N GLU A 199 6.48 10.43 9.72
CA GLU A 199 6.04 9.02 9.59
C GLU A 199 6.64 8.16 10.74
N ALA A 200 7.93 8.32 11.02
CA ALA A 200 8.59 7.65 12.13
C ALA A 200 7.97 8.00 13.49
N ALA A 201 7.57 9.27 13.71
CA ALA A 201 6.89 9.69 14.93
C ALA A 201 5.47 9.10 15.05
N GLN A 202 4.70 9.01 13.95
CA GLN A 202 3.41 8.33 13.92
C GLN A 202 3.55 6.83 14.23
N LEU A 203 4.53 6.17 13.63
CA LEU A 203 4.81 4.76 13.89
C LEU A 203 5.26 4.52 15.34
N ALA A 204 6.08 5.40 15.90
CA ALA A 204 6.51 5.35 17.30
C ALA A 204 5.31 5.52 18.27
N LEU A 205 4.36 6.42 17.95
CA LEU A 205 3.12 6.58 18.72
C LEU A 205 2.28 5.29 18.73
N LEU A 206 2.13 4.62 17.57
CA LEU A 206 1.45 3.32 17.47
C LEU A 206 2.26 2.17 18.14
N GLN A 207 3.57 2.30 18.31
CA GLN A 207 4.41 1.31 18.99
C GLN A 207 4.36 1.38 20.52
N ARG A 208 3.94 2.52 21.10
CA ARG A 208 3.65 2.64 22.54
C ARG A 208 2.58 1.63 22.96
N THR A 209 2.80 0.92 24.06
CA THR A 209 2.05 -0.28 24.44
C THR A 209 0.56 -0.02 24.68
N GLU A 210 0.23 1.15 25.22
CA GLU A 210 -1.10 1.69 25.46
C GLU A 210 -1.90 1.98 24.18
N TYR A 211 -1.25 2.10 23.03
CA TYR A 211 -1.91 2.16 21.72
C TYR A 211 -1.77 0.84 20.95
N ALA A 212 -0.60 0.21 20.97
CA ALA A 212 -0.32 -1.03 20.23
C ALA A 212 -1.31 -2.17 20.58
N GLN A 213 -1.61 -2.38 21.86
CA GLN A 213 -2.52 -3.44 22.29
C GLN A 213 -3.99 -3.15 21.89
N PRO A 214 -4.57 -1.97 22.19
CA PRO A 214 -5.86 -1.55 21.64
C PRO A 214 -5.97 -1.62 20.11
N ALA A 215 -4.95 -1.18 19.37
CA ALA A 215 -4.94 -1.23 17.92
C ALA A 215 -5.08 -2.67 17.38
N ILE A 216 -4.24 -3.60 17.89
CA ILE A 216 -4.30 -5.02 17.51
C ILE A 216 -5.63 -5.64 17.97
N GLY A 217 -6.10 -5.28 19.17
CA GLY A 217 -7.35 -5.79 19.75
C GLY A 217 -8.59 -5.44 18.94
N CYS A 218 -8.68 -4.20 18.43
CA CYS A 218 -9.80 -3.76 17.58
C CYS A 218 -9.80 -4.47 16.22
N LEU A 219 -8.64 -4.52 15.55
CA LEU A 219 -8.50 -5.20 14.26
C LEU A 219 -8.85 -6.70 14.37
N SER A 220 -8.29 -7.38 15.38
CA SER A 220 -8.48 -8.83 15.57
C SER A 220 -9.92 -9.17 15.94
N ALA A 221 -10.56 -8.38 16.81
CA ALA A 221 -11.95 -8.57 17.19
C ALA A 221 -12.93 -8.28 16.03
N GLY A 222 -12.69 -7.21 15.26
CA GLY A 222 -13.52 -6.89 14.08
C GLY A 222 -13.45 -7.97 13.01
N ILE A 223 -12.25 -8.47 12.67
CA ILE A 223 -12.10 -9.59 11.72
C ILE A 223 -12.76 -10.87 12.27
N TYR A 224 -12.66 -11.15 13.58
CA TYR A 224 -13.33 -12.30 14.19
C TYR A 224 -14.85 -12.21 14.10
N LYS A 225 -15.45 -11.06 14.45
CA LYS A 225 -16.91 -10.83 14.30
C LYS A 225 -17.38 -10.94 12.85
N LEU A 226 -16.58 -10.44 11.90
CA LEU A 226 -16.88 -10.54 10.47
C LEU A 226 -16.87 -12.00 9.97
N LEU A 227 -15.89 -12.81 10.40
CA LEU A 227 -15.90 -14.24 10.11
C LEU A 227 -17.05 -14.98 10.83
N GLN A 228 -17.39 -14.63 12.07
CA GLN A 228 -18.55 -15.19 12.78
C GLN A 228 -19.87 -14.91 12.04
N GLN A 229 -20.03 -13.71 11.45
CA GLN A 229 -21.18 -13.40 10.58
C GLN A 229 -21.24 -14.34 9.37
N ALA A 230 -20.10 -14.67 8.77
CA ALA A 230 -19.98 -15.69 7.70
C ALA A 230 -20.10 -17.15 8.19
N GLY A 231 -20.51 -17.38 9.45
CA GLY A 231 -20.74 -18.70 10.03
C GLY A 231 -19.53 -19.35 10.71
N PHE A 232 -18.40 -18.63 10.85
CA PHE A 232 -17.18 -19.17 11.46
C PHE A 232 -17.38 -19.61 12.92
N LYS A 233 -16.87 -20.79 13.25
CA LYS A 233 -16.81 -21.35 14.61
C LYS A 233 -15.48 -22.08 14.77
N PRO A 234 -14.60 -21.67 15.70
CA PRO A 234 -13.41 -22.43 16.03
C PRO A 234 -13.73 -23.55 17.04
N ASP A 235 -13.01 -24.67 16.94
CA ASP A 235 -13.07 -25.78 17.90
C ASP A 235 -12.05 -25.60 19.04
N PHE A 236 -11.03 -24.77 18.83
CA PHE A 236 -9.99 -24.38 19.80
C PHE A 236 -9.65 -22.89 19.63
N VAL A 237 -9.27 -22.21 20.71
CA VAL A 237 -8.73 -20.84 20.63
C VAL A 237 -7.44 -20.68 21.45
N ALA A 238 -6.53 -19.85 20.94
CA ALA A 238 -5.29 -19.47 21.60
C ALA A 238 -4.82 -18.10 21.09
N GLY A 239 -3.80 -17.52 21.70
CA GLY A 239 -3.24 -16.25 21.23
C GLY A 239 -1.92 -15.91 21.90
N HIS A 240 -1.09 -15.13 21.23
CA HIS A 240 0.28 -14.87 21.68
C HIS A 240 0.37 -13.62 22.55
N SER A 241 0.82 -13.77 23.78
CA SER A 241 0.91 -12.72 24.81
C SER A 241 -0.40 -11.93 24.94
N PHE A 242 -0.49 -10.75 24.29
CA PHE A 242 -1.70 -9.95 24.24
C PHE A 242 -2.89 -10.75 23.68
N GLY A 243 -2.65 -11.59 22.67
CA GLY A 243 -3.69 -12.38 22.01
C GLY A 243 -4.41 -13.37 22.94
N GLU A 244 -3.82 -13.77 24.07
CA GLU A 244 -4.50 -14.63 25.05
C GLU A 244 -5.74 -13.96 25.65
N LEU A 245 -5.72 -12.64 25.82
CA LEU A 245 -6.88 -11.86 26.24
C LEU A 245 -7.99 -11.86 25.19
N THR A 246 -7.62 -11.78 23.90
CA THR A 246 -8.56 -11.89 22.78
C THR A 246 -9.09 -13.32 22.61
N ALA A 247 -8.26 -14.35 22.90
CA ALA A 247 -8.69 -15.75 22.90
C ALA A 247 -9.76 -16.03 23.97
N LEU A 248 -9.62 -15.47 25.17
CA LEU A 248 -10.65 -15.56 26.21
C LEU A 248 -11.98 -14.91 25.77
N TRP A 249 -11.93 -13.70 25.21
CA TRP A 249 -13.11 -13.03 24.64
C TRP A 249 -13.75 -13.85 23.51
N ALA A 250 -12.95 -14.42 22.61
CA ALA A 250 -13.40 -15.27 21.50
C ALA A 250 -14.08 -16.57 21.94
N ALA A 251 -13.78 -17.06 23.15
CA ALA A 251 -14.45 -18.17 23.83
C ALA A 251 -15.50 -17.72 24.87
N GLU A 252 -16.02 -16.49 24.73
CA GLU A 252 -17.12 -15.91 25.50
C GLU A 252 -16.87 -15.77 27.02
N VAL A 253 -15.60 -15.88 27.47
CA VAL A 253 -15.21 -15.66 28.87
C VAL A 253 -15.42 -14.20 29.29
N LEU A 254 -15.24 -13.26 28.36
CA LEU A 254 -15.43 -11.82 28.54
C LEU A 254 -16.58 -11.35 27.64
N SER A 255 -17.28 -10.28 28.05
CA SER A 255 -18.14 -9.55 27.10
C SER A 255 -17.30 -8.64 26.19
N ASP A 256 -17.92 -7.99 25.20
CA ASP A 256 -17.25 -6.99 24.37
C ASP A 256 -16.73 -5.82 25.22
N GLU A 257 -17.55 -5.35 26.16
CA GLU A 257 -17.24 -4.23 27.06
C GLU A 257 -16.08 -4.57 27.99
N ASP A 258 -16.15 -5.73 28.67
CA ASP A 258 -15.11 -6.22 29.57
C ASP A 258 -13.79 -6.49 28.81
N TYR A 259 -13.87 -7.00 27.58
CA TYR A 259 -12.70 -7.20 26.70
C TYR A 259 -12.04 -5.89 26.33
N PHE A 260 -12.77 -4.93 25.74
CA PHE A 260 -12.18 -3.66 25.32
C PHE A 260 -11.68 -2.83 26.53
N PHE A 261 -12.37 -2.89 27.69
CA PHE A 261 -11.88 -2.35 28.95
C PHE A 261 -10.54 -2.96 29.37
N LEU A 262 -10.42 -4.29 29.41
CA LEU A 262 -9.16 -4.96 29.76
C LEU A 262 -8.06 -4.71 28.74
N VAL A 263 -8.38 -4.60 27.45
CA VAL A 263 -7.41 -4.29 26.39
C VAL A 263 -6.80 -2.90 26.62
N LYS A 264 -7.61 -1.87 26.92
CA LYS A 264 -7.12 -0.54 27.30
C LYS A 264 -6.29 -0.62 28.59
N ALA A 265 -6.84 -1.22 29.64
CA ALA A 265 -6.19 -1.29 30.96
C ALA A 265 -4.85 -2.07 30.94
N ARG A 266 -4.74 -3.14 30.15
CA ARG A 266 -3.49 -3.90 29.96
C ARG A 266 -2.45 -3.08 29.22
N GLY A 267 -2.86 -2.37 28.16
CA GLY A 267 -2.01 -1.45 27.42
C GLY A 267 -1.44 -0.36 28.31
N GLN A 268 -2.30 0.33 29.08
CA GLN A 268 -1.93 1.37 30.04
C GLN A 268 -1.03 0.84 31.17
N ALA A 269 -1.35 -0.30 31.77
CA ALA A 269 -0.54 -0.89 32.85
C ALA A 269 0.87 -1.30 32.37
N MET A 270 1.01 -1.67 31.09
CA MET A 270 2.27 -2.03 30.45
C MET A 270 2.97 -0.87 29.72
N ALA A 271 2.43 0.36 29.81
CA ALA A 271 3.14 1.55 29.40
C ALA A 271 4.27 1.85 30.40
N THR A 272 5.49 2.07 29.91
CA THR A 272 6.65 2.34 30.77
C THR A 272 6.56 3.77 31.33
N PRO A 273 6.53 3.98 32.66
CA PRO A 273 6.46 5.32 33.24
C PRO A 273 7.77 6.09 33.06
N ASP A 274 7.71 7.31 32.49
CA ASP A 274 8.88 8.15 32.19
C ASP A 274 9.71 8.54 33.45
N ASP A 275 9.06 8.64 34.61
CA ASP A 275 9.70 9.00 35.90
C ASP A 275 10.60 7.89 36.48
N LEU A 276 10.47 6.64 36.02
CA LEU A 276 11.26 5.53 36.56
C LEU A 276 12.68 5.52 36.00
N LYS A 277 13.64 5.95 36.82
CA LYS A 277 15.10 5.69 36.64
C LYS A 277 15.50 4.21 36.74
N LEU A 278 14.54 3.29 36.63
CA LEU A 278 14.73 1.85 36.62
C LEU A 278 14.90 1.40 35.17
N ASP A 279 15.80 0.44 34.91
CA ASP A 279 15.83 -0.14 33.58
C ASP A 279 14.61 -1.06 33.39
N ALA A 280 13.63 -0.59 32.60
CA ALA A 280 12.50 -1.40 32.15
C ALA A 280 12.92 -2.62 31.30
N GLY A 281 14.19 -2.66 30.85
CA GLY A 281 14.76 -3.73 30.06
C GLY A 281 14.45 -3.61 28.56
N THR A 282 14.75 -4.67 27.82
CA THR A 282 14.47 -4.80 26.39
C THR A 282 14.27 -6.28 26.02
N MET A 283 13.93 -6.56 24.75
CA MET A 283 13.70 -7.90 24.24
C MET A 283 14.46 -8.16 22.92
N LEU A 284 14.99 -9.37 22.78
CA LEU A 284 15.77 -9.84 21.63
C LEU A 284 15.17 -11.14 21.11
N ALA A 285 14.62 -11.13 19.89
CA ALA A 285 14.23 -12.36 19.21
C ALA A 285 15.49 -13.07 18.69
N VAL A 286 15.58 -14.38 18.94
CA VAL A 286 16.75 -15.21 18.60
C VAL A 286 16.27 -16.42 17.80
N LYS A 287 16.76 -16.56 16.57
CA LYS A 287 16.49 -17.69 15.69
C LYS A 287 17.73 -18.57 15.52
N GLY A 288 17.60 -19.88 15.74
CA GLY A 288 18.66 -20.89 15.64
C GLY A 288 18.33 -22.13 16.45
N ASP A 289 19.35 -22.82 16.98
CA ASP A 289 19.15 -24.04 17.78
C ASP A 289 18.68 -23.71 19.22
N VAL A 290 17.35 -23.75 19.39
CA VAL A 290 16.66 -23.50 20.67
C VAL A 290 17.03 -24.51 21.76
N SER A 291 17.54 -25.71 21.42
CA SER A 291 17.96 -26.68 22.44
C SER A 291 19.19 -26.21 23.24
N LYS A 292 20.06 -25.41 22.61
CA LYS A 292 21.32 -24.91 23.19
C LYS A 292 21.18 -23.57 23.91
N ILE A 293 20.14 -22.78 23.62
CA ILE A 293 20.05 -21.39 24.10
C ILE A 293 20.06 -21.27 25.64
N LYS A 294 19.52 -22.27 26.36
CA LYS A 294 19.55 -22.33 27.83
C LYS A 294 20.97 -22.40 28.41
N ALA A 295 21.94 -22.92 27.68
CA ALA A 295 23.33 -22.96 28.12
C ALA A 295 24.00 -21.58 28.02
N VAL A 296 23.67 -20.81 26.97
CA VAL A 296 24.22 -19.46 26.72
C VAL A 296 23.64 -18.43 27.68
N VAL A 297 22.31 -18.45 27.89
CA VAL A 297 21.61 -17.52 28.78
C VAL A 297 21.98 -17.73 30.26
N LYS A 298 22.51 -18.91 30.63
CA LYS A 298 22.87 -19.24 32.02
C LYS A 298 23.88 -18.26 32.63
N ASP A 299 24.77 -17.69 31.81
CA ASP A 299 25.81 -16.77 32.28
C ASP A 299 25.33 -15.30 32.37
N PHE A 300 24.06 -15.05 32.02
CA PHE A 300 23.38 -13.74 32.02
C PHE A 300 22.17 -13.78 32.98
N PRO A 301 22.37 -13.59 34.29
CA PRO A 301 21.37 -13.89 35.31
C PRO A 301 20.17 -12.93 35.33
N GLN A 302 20.23 -11.80 34.64
CA GLN A 302 19.11 -10.87 34.48
C GLN A 302 18.42 -11.00 33.11
N VAL A 303 18.81 -12.01 32.30
CA VAL A 303 18.13 -12.39 31.06
C VAL A 303 17.32 -13.66 31.27
N THR A 304 16.06 -13.62 30.86
CA THR A 304 15.12 -14.76 30.89
C THR A 304 14.59 -15.03 29.49
N ILE A 305 14.24 -16.29 29.21
CA ILE A 305 13.58 -16.68 27.96
C ILE A 305 12.08 -16.37 28.11
N ALA A 306 11.69 -15.17 27.68
CA ALA A 306 10.35 -14.62 27.79
C ALA A 306 9.33 -15.32 26.88
N ASN A 307 9.74 -15.80 25.70
CA ASN A 307 8.83 -16.50 24.79
C ASN A 307 9.50 -17.73 24.16
N TRP A 308 8.85 -18.88 24.27
CA TRP A 308 9.15 -20.14 23.57
C TRP A 308 8.29 -20.22 22.31
N ASN A 309 8.72 -19.53 21.26
CA ASN A 309 7.90 -19.27 20.09
C ASN A 309 7.81 -20.45 19.12
N SER A 310 8.90 -21.17 18.84
CA SER A 310 8.87 -22.31 17.90
C SER A 310 10.04 -23.28 18.09
N ASN A 311 10.24 -24.21 17.14
CA ASN A 311 11.39 -25.11 17.14
C ASN A 311 12.71 -24.36 16.92
N GLN A 312 12.69 -23.31 16.10
CA GLN A 312 13.85 -22.49 15.77
C GLN A 312 13.87 -21.11 16.43
N GLN A 313 12.82 -20.67 17.14
CA GLN A 313 12.73 -19.31 17.68
C GLN A 313 12.41 -19.25 19.17
N VAL A 314 13.16 -18.41 19.89
CA VAL A 314 12.80 -17.88 21.21
C VAL A 314 12.92 -16.36 21.25
N VAL A 315 12.35 -15.73 22.27
CA VAL A 315 12.63 -14.33 22.62
C VAL A 315 13.27 -14.30 24.01
N LEU A 316 14.39 -13.59 24.10
CA LEU A 316 15.07 -13.27 25.35
C LEU A 316 14.63 -11.89 25.82
N ALA A 317 14.51 -11.71 27.13
CA ALA A 317 14.16 -10.43 27.73
C ALA A 317 14.92 -10.23 29.04
N GLY A 318 15.33 -9.00 29.31
CA GLY A 318 16.15 -8.68 30.48
C GLY A 318 16.61 -7.23 30.49
N VAL A 319 17.53 -6.90 31.40
CA VAL A 319 18.18 -5.58 31.43
C VAL A 319 18.96 -5.32 30.14
N LYS A 320 18.94 -4.07 29.67
CA LYS A 320 19.50 -3.66 28.37
C LYS A 320 20.97 -4.04 28.23
N SER A 321 21.76 -3.77 29.26
CA SER A 321 23.20 -4.05 29.27
C SER A 321 23.57 -5.53 29.13
N GLU A 322 22.76 -6.47 29.65
CA GLU A 322 22.99 -7.91 29.46
C GLU A 322 22.51 -8.39 28.08
N ILE A 323 21.39 -7.86 27.57
CA ILE A 323 20.92 -8.17 26.20
C ILE A 323 21.92 -7.64 25.14
N GLU A 324 22.45 -6.45 25.32
CA GLU A 324 23.46 -5.82 24.46
C GLU A 324 24.78 -6.61 24.42
N GLN A 325 25.20 -7.17 25.56
CA GLN A 325 26.39 -8.06 25.66
C GLN A 325 26.13 -9.45 25.07
N LEU A 326 24.92 -10.00 25.25
CA LEU A 326 24.56 -11.32 24.77
C LEU A 326 24.31 -11.36 23.25
N GLN A 327 23.84 -10.27 22.64
CA GLN A 327 23.57 -10.20 21.20
C GLN A 327 24.79 -10.56 20.31
N PRO A 328 26.00 -9.99 20.47
CA PRO A 328 27.16 -10.36 19.66
C PRO A 328 27.58 -11.81 19.89
N ILE A 329 27.57 -12.30 21.14
CA ILE A 329 27.91 -13.69 21.49
C ILE A 329 26.99 -14.67 20.76
N LEU A 330 25.69 -14.38 20.67
CA LEU A 330 24.74 -15.18 19.91
C LEU A 330 25.01 -15.14 18.39
N LYS A 331 25.38 -13.98 17.83
CA LYS A 331 25.77 -13.87 16.40
C LYS A 331 27.03 -14.69 16.10
N GLU A 332 28.04 -14.64 16.96
CA GLU A 332 29.27 -15.45 16.84
C GLU A 332 28.99 -16.96 16.92
N GLN A 333 28.00 -17.37 17.71
CA GLN A 333 27.51 -18.75 17.78
C GLN A 333 26.56 -19.14 16.62
N GLY A 334 26.35 -18.26 15.64
CA GLY A 334 25.55 -18.52 14.44
C GLY A 334 24.04 -18.34 14.59
N TYR A 335 23.56 -17.73 15.68
CA TYR A 335 22.15 -17.36 15.82
C TYR A 335 21.84 -16.05 15.09
N HIS A 336 20.67 -15.99 14.44
CA HIS A 336 20.14 -14.75 13.88
C HIS A 336 19.34 -13.99 14.95
N THR A 337 19.81 -12.80 15.34
CA THR A 337 19.23 -12.00 16.42
C THR A 337 18.55 -10.73 15.91
N VAL A 338 17.35 -10.40 16.40
CA VAL A 338 16.62 -9.16 16.06
C VAL A 338 16.15 -8.47 17.35
N PRO A 339 16.62 -7.23 17.65
CA PRO A 339 16.05 -6.43 18.73
C PRO A 339 14.58 -6.11 18.44
N LEU A 340 13.72 -6.23 19.45
CA LEU A 340 12.30 -5.91 19.30
C LEU A 340 12.04 -4.45 19.70
N PRO A 341 11.26 -3.68 18.91
CA PRO A 341 10.88 -2.31 19.27
C PRO A 341 9.77 -2.36 20.34
N VAL A 342 10.17 -2.51 21.60
CA VAL A 342 9.30 -2.60 22.78
C VAL A 342 9.80 -1.70 23.91
N SER A 343 8.89 -1.21 24.75
CA SER A 343 9.20 -0.26 25.83
C SER A 343 9.78 -0.90 27.09
N ALA A 344 9.72 -2.24 27.21
CA ALA A 344 10.17 -2.99 28.39
C ALA A 344 10.45 -4.48 28.07
N ALA A 345 11.11 -5.17 28.99
CA ALA A 345 11.31 -6.61 29.02
C ALA A 345 10.05 -7.34 29.52
N PHE A 346 9.01 -7.44 28.67
CA PHE A 346 7.77 -8.14 28.99
C PHE A 346 7.99 -9.62 29.32
N HIS A 347 7.08 -10.24 30.09
CA HIS A 347 7.19 -11.63 30.55
C HIS A 347 8.42 -11.92 31.43
N THR A 348 8.84 -10.91 32.21
CA THR A 348 9.89 -11.00 33.22
C THR A 348 9.46 -10.31 34.53
N SER A 349 10.30 -10.39 35.57
CA SER A 349 10.12 -9.64 36.81
C SER A 349 10.27 -8.12 36.67
N LEU A 350 10.89 -7.61 35.60
CA LEU A 350 11.09 -6.17 35.38
C LEU A 350 9.74 -5.43 35.19
N VAL A 351 8.75 -6.12 34.60
CA VAL A 351 7.38 -5.60 34.40
C VAL A 351 6.42 -5.99 35.54
N ALA A 352 6.92 -6.43 36.69
CA ALA A 352 6.07 -6.71 37.87
C ALA A 352 5.31 -5.47 38.38
N HIS A 353 5.81 -4.26 38.10
CA HIS A 353 5.11 -3.00 38.41
C HIS A 353 3.79 -2.86 37.62
N SER A 354 3.73 -3.38 36.39
CA SER A 354 2.51 -3.45 35.56
C SER A 354 1.48 -4.46 36.08
N GLN A 355 1.88 -5.37 36.97
CA GLN A 355 1.04 -6.50 37.39
C GLN A 355 -0.09 -6.06 38.33
N GLU A 356 0.16 -5.14 39.27
CA GLU A 356 -0.85 -4.71 40.24
C GLU A 356 -1.98 -3.85 39.60
N PRO A 357 -1.71 -2.87 38.71
CA PRO A 357 -2.76 -2.12 38.02
C PRO A 357 -3.63 -3.03 37.13
N PHE A 358 -3.01 -3.93 36.36
CA PHE A 358 -3.78 -4.86 35.52
C PHE A 358 -4.59 -5.86 36.37
N ALA A 359 -4.03 -6.35 37.48
CA ALA A 359 -4.76 -7.25 38.38
C ALA A 359 -6.03 -6.62 38.96
N LYS A 360 -6.00 -5.32 39.29
CA LYS A 360 -7.19 -4.56 39.72
C LYS A 360 -8.27 -4.53 38.64
N ALA A 361 -7.91 -4.31 37.38
CA ALA A 361 -8.84 -4.33 36.25
C ALA A 361 -9.40 -5.75 35.97
N VAL A 362 -8.58 -6.80 36.08
CA VAL A 362 -9.01 -8.21 35.93
C VAL A 362 -10.01 -8.64 37.02
N VAL A 363 -9.98 -8.00 38.19
CA VAL A 363 -10.95 -8.24 39.29
C VAL A 363 -12.26 -7.47 39.11
N SER A 364 -12.29 -6.37 38.33
CA SER A 364 -13.52 -5.59 38.12
C SER A 364 -14.42 -6.08 36.98
N VAL A 365 -13.97 -7.04 36.16
CA VAL A 365 -14.75 -7.64 35.05
C VAL A 365 -15.47 -8.93 35.44
N THR A 366 -16.53 -9.30 34.70
CA THR A 366 -17.34 -10.49 34.96
C THR A 366 -16.97 -11.65 34.04
N ALA A 367 -15.94 -12.41 34.44
CA ALA A 367 -15.53 -13.61 33.72
C ALA A 367 -16.61 -14.71 33.73
N LYS A 368 -16.73 -15.45 32.62
CA LYS A 368 -17.54 -16.67 32.46
C LYS A 368 -16.65 -17.90 32.25
N SER A 369 -17.19 -19.11 32.40
CA SER A 369 -16.47 -20.32 31.97
C SER A 369 -16.42 -20.36 30.43
N PRO A 370 -15.28 -20.72 29.82
CA PRO A 370 -15.11 -20.68 28.36
C PRO A 370 -16.04 -21.67 27.65
N THR A 371 -16.67 -21.23 26.56
CA THR A 371 -17.52 -22.09 25.71
C THR A 371 -16.73 -22.83 24.63
N ILE A 372 -15.50 -22.38 24.34
CA ILE A 372 -14.54 -23.00 23.42
C ILE A 372 -13.23 -23.27 24.18
N PRO A 373 -12.55 -24.42 24.02
CA PRO A 373 -11.27 -24.70 24.68
C PRO A 373 -10.19 -23.63 24.42
N VAL A 374 -9.94 -22.79 25.44
CA VAL A 374 -8.85 -21.81 25.48
C VAL A 374 -7.59 -22.47 26.05
N TYR A 375 -6.43 -22.18 25.47
CA TYR A 375 -5.13 -22.51 26.06
C TYR A 375 -4.47 -21.27 26.67
N THR A 376 -3.61 -21.46 27.67
CA THR A 376 -2.84 -20.37 28.30
C THR A 376 -1.36 -20.47 27.97
N ASN A 377 -0.75 -19.34 27.60
CA ASN A 377 0.67 -19.18 27.37
C ASN A 377 1.49 -19.55 28.61
N VAL A 378 0.96 -19.40 29.84
CA VAL A 378 1.70 -19.61 31.10
C VAL A 378 2.06 -21.08 31.33
N THR A 379 1.28 -22.03 30.78
CA THR A 379 1.52 -23.47 30.95
C THR A 379 1.52 -24.28 29.65
N GLY A 380 1.03 -23.69 28.55
CA GLY A 380 0.74 -24.38 27.30
C GLY A 380 -0.44 -25.35 27.38
N GLN A 381 -1.17 -25.41 28.51
CA GLN A 381 -2.32 -26.29 28.73
C GLN A 381 -3.64 -25.52 28.61
N HIS A 382 -4.76 -26.24 28.65
CA HIS A 382 -6.09 -25.63 28.74
C HIS A 382 -6.23 -24.70 29.97
N TYR A 383 -7.01 -23.64 29.82
CA TYR A 383 -7.48 -22.83 30.94
C TYR A 383 -8.31 -23.67 31.93
N PRO A 384 -8.16 -23.46 33.26
CA PRO A 384 -9.06 -24.04 34.25
C PRO A 384 -10.47 -23.46 34.12
N THR A 385 -11.50 -24.30 34.35
CA THR A 385 -12.92 -23.93 34.15
C THR A 385 -13.48 -22.97 35.22
N GLY A 386 -12.80 -22.81 36.36
CA GLY A 386 -13.23 -21.97 37.47
C GLY A 386 -12.77 -20.52 37.33
N LEU A 387 -13.72 -19.57 37.42
CA LEU A 387 -13.52 -18.14 37.15
C LEU A 387 -12.33 -17.52 37.88
N GLN A 388 -12.19 -17.77 39.19
CA GLN A 388 -11.06 -17.28 39.98
C GLN A 388 -9.71 -17.76 39.42
N ALA A 389 -9.64 -19.01 38.94
CA ALA A 389 -8.41 -19.56 38.38
C ALA A 389 -8.10 -18.99 36.97
N ILE A 390 -9.12 -18.55 36.22
CA ILE A 390 -8.92 -17.77 34.98
C ILE A 390 -8.33 -16.39 35.33
N GLN A 391 -8.95 -15.67 36.27
CA GLN A 391 -8.47 -14.37 36.74
C GLN A 391 -7.06 -14.45 37.34
N GLU A 392 -6.76 -15.47 38.15
CA GLU A 392 -5.42 -15.68 38.72
C GLU A 392 -4.35 -15.98 37.66
N ASN A 393 -4.68 -16.64 36.55
CA ASN A 393 -3.76 -16.82 35.43
C ASN A 393 -3.53 -15.49 34.70
N LEU A 394 -4.59 -14.74 34.37
CA LEU A 394 -4.48 -13.39 33.78
C LEU A 394 -3.64 -12.44 34.64
N GLN A 395 -3.84 -12.46 35.96
CA GLN A 395 -3.05 -11.67 36.91
C GLN A 395 -1.56 -12.04 36.91
N LYS A 396 -1.20 -13.28 36.59
CA LYS A 396 0.19 -13.79 36.56
C LYS A 396 0.81 -13.71 35.15
N HIS A 397 -0.01 -13.56 34.12
CA HIS A 397 0.37 -13.58 32.71
C HIS A 397 1.51 -12.61 32.34
N LEU A 398 1.47 -11.37 32.85
CA LEU A 398 2.41 -10.31 32.46
C LEU A 398 3.87 -10.58 32.88
N SER A 399 4.07 -11.37 33.94
CA SER A 399 5.38 -11.66 34.54
C SER A 399 5.83 -13.12 34.37
N ASN A 400 5.08 -13.94 33.61
CA ASN A 400 5.41 -15.33 33.32
C ASN A 400 5.74 -15.54 31.83
N PRO A 401 6.67 -16.45 31.46
CA PRO A 401 7.01 -16.75 30.07
C PRO A 401 5.84 -17.29 29.23
N VAL A 402 5.91 -17.03 27.93
CA VAL A 402 4.94 -17.50 26.93
C VAL A 402 5.40 -18.82 26.31
N PHE A 403 4.69 -19.91 26.57
CA PHE A 403 4.95 -21.25 26.03
C PHE A 403 4.16 -21.55 24.74
N PHE A 404 4.12 -20.60 23.80
CA PHE A 404 3.33 -20.70 22.55
C PHE A 404 3.63 -21.98 21.73
N LYS A 405 4.89 -22.43 21.66
CA LYS A 405 5.22 -23.73 21.05
C LYS A 405 4.41 -24.87 21.69
N GLN A 406 4.41 -24.94 23.02
CA GLN A 406 3.79 -26.04 23.78
C GLN A 406 2.26 -26.02 23.64
N GLU A 407 1.68 -24.82 23.61
CA GLU A 407 0.26 -24.56 23.31
C GLU A 407 -0.15 -25.12 21.94
N ILE A 408 0.57 -24.76 20.87
CA ILE A 408 0.29 -25.29 19.51
C ILE A 408 0.52 -26.81 19.44
N GLU A 409 1.55 -27.35 20.09
CA GLU A 409 1.77 -28.81 20.15
C GLU A 409 0.65 -29.55 20.87
N ASN A 410 0.08 -28.97 21.92
CA ASN A 410 -1.04 -29.56 22.67
C ASN A 410 -2.38 -29.43 21.93
N ILE A 411 -2.65 -28.29 21.30
CA ILE A 411 -3.80 -28.10 20.40
C ILE A 411 -3.77 -29.15 19.28
N TYR A 412 -2.61 -29.35 18.65
CA TYR A 412 -2.43 -30.38 17.62
C TYR A 412 -2.66 -31.80 18.18
N ALA A 413 -2.19 -32.08 19.40
CA ALA A 413 -2.40 -33.36 20.07
C ALA A 413 -3.88 -33.64 20.42
N GLN A 414 -4.72 -32.60 20.58
CA GLN A 414 -6.18 -32.73 20.72
C GLN A 414 -6.93 -32.75 19.37
N GLY A 415 -6.22 -32.68 18.23
CA GLY A 415 -6.80 -32.77 16.89
C GLY A 415 -6.92 -31.45 16.12
N GLY A 416 -6.47 -30.33 16.68
CA GLY A 416 -6.43 -29.04 15.98
C GLY A 416 -5.51 -29.08 14.75
N TYR A 417 -6.05 -28.71 13.58
CA TYR A 417 -5.41 -28.90 12.28
C TYR A 417 -5.40 -27.63 11.42
N CYS A 418 -6.47 -26.83 11.46
CA CYS A 418 -6.63 -25.64 10.64
C CYS A 418 -6.47 -24.38 11.48
N PHE A 419 -5.24 -23.85 11.52
CA PHE A 419 -4.86 -22.67 12.30
C PHE A 419 -5.08 -21.39 11.50
N ILE A 420 -5.84 -20.46 12.07
CA ILE A 420 -6.28 -19.22 11.42
C ILE A 420 -5.84 -18.04 12.28
N GLU A 421 -4.96 -17.19 11.75
CA GLU A 421 -4.41 -16.03 12.46
C GLU A 421 -5.28 -14.78 12.26
N PHE A 422 -5.89 -14.35 13.37
CA PHE A 422 -6.68 -13.14 13.54
C PHE A 422 -5.77 -12.04 14.10
N GLY A 423 -5.41 -11.08 13.24
CA GLY A 423 -4.55 -9.96 13.59
C GLY A 423 -3.76 -9.46 12.38
N PRO A 424 -2.85 -8.48 12.57
CA PRO A 424 -2.02 -7.95 11.51
C PRO A 424 -0.77 -8.83 11.25
N LYS A 425 -0.33 -8.88 9.98
CA LYS A 425 0.78 -9.72 9.50
C LYS A 425 0.46 -11.22 9.62
N ASN A 426 1.48 -12.08 9.47
CA ASN A 426 1.37 -13.55 9.48
C ASN A 426 2.34 -14.20 10.49
N VAL A 427 2.51 -13.58 11.66
CA VAL A 427 3.57 -13.96 12.62
C VAL A 427 3.29 -15.35 13.19
N LEU A 428 2.09 -15.59 13.73
CA LEU A 428 1.73 -16.87 14.33
C LEU A 428 1.62 -17.97 13.29
N THR A 429 1.16 -17.64 12.09
CA THR A 429 1.13 -18.53 10.92
C THR A 429 2.52 -19.07 10.59
N ASN A 430 3.56 -18.23 10.65
CA ASN A 430 4.94 -18.65 10.43
C ASN A 430 5.50 -19.44 11.62
N LEU A 431 5.12 -19.11 12.86
CA LEU A 431 5.50 -19.90 14.04
C LEU A 431 4.87 -21.30 14.00
N VAL A 432 3.58 -21.44 13.69
CA VAL A 432 2.89 -22.73 13.56
C VAL A 432 3.57 -23.61 12.51
N LYS A 433 3.95 -23.04 11.37
CA LYS A 433 4.68 -23.76 10.30
C LYS A 433 6.05 -24.27 10.79
N ASP A 434 6.76 -23.50 11.63
CA ASP A 434 8.03 -23.92 12.23
C ASP A 434 7.86 -24.92 13.40
N ILE A 435 6.77 -24.82 14.18
CA ILE A 435 6.43 -25.74 15.29
C ILE A 435 6.01 -27.13 14.77
N LEU A 436 5.16 -27.15 13.75
CA LEU A 436 4.55 -28.39 13.25
C LEU A 436 5.35 -29.03 12.12
N SER A 437 6.09 -28.24 11.33
CA SER A 437 7.02 -28.65 10.26
C SER A 437 6.58 -29.84 9.41
N ASP A 438 6.91 -31.04 9.84
CA ASP A 438 6.76 -32.32 9.15
C ASP A 438 5.38 -32.97 9.37
N LYS A 439 4.58 -32.40 10.28
CA LYS A 439 3.20 -32.82 10.59
C LYS A 439 2.22 -32.11 9.63
N PRO A 440 1.26 -32.83 9.02
CA PRO A 440 0.26 -32.19 8.16
C PRO A 440 -0.64 -31.25 8.96
N HIS A 441 -0.81 -30.02 8.48
CA HIS A 441 -1.62 -28.95 9.07
C HIS A 441 -1.98 -27.91 8.00
N LEU A 442 -2.85 -26.95 8.34
CA LEU A 442 -3.05 -25.71 7.59
C LEU A 442 -2.79 -24.52 8.51
N ALA A 443 -2.13 -23.48 8.00
CA ALA A 443 -1.86 -22.24 8.75
C ALA A 443 -1.98 -21.03 7.81
N ILE A 444 -2.99 -20.20 8.06
CA ILE A 444 -3.48 -19.12 7.18
C ILE A 444 -3.65 -17.84 8.01
N ALA A 445 -3.15 -16.71 7.52
CA ALA A 445 -3.33 -15.39 8.14
C ALA A 445 -4.32 -14.53 7.35
N LEU A 446 -5.22 -13.84 8.07
CA LEU A 446 -6.30 -13.07 7.46
C LEU A 446 -5.87 -11.67 6.97
N ASN A 447 -4.72 -11.16 7.41
CA ASN A 447 -4.15 -9.87 6.98
C ASN A 447 -2.61 -9.97 6.88
N ALA A 448 -2.13 -10.85 6.00
CA ALA A 448 -0.77 -11.39 6.03
C ALA A 448 0.38 -10.39 5.74
N ASN A 449 0.14 -9.36 4.94
CA ASN A 449 1.16 -8.43 4.43
C ASN A 449 0.74 -6.96 4.60
N ARG A 450 1.62 -6.17 5.23
CA ARG A 450 1.43 -4.73 5.49
C ARG A 450 1.41 -3.82 4.26
N GLN A 451 1.79 -4.32 3.08
CA GLN A 451 1.91 -3.55 1.83
C GLN A 451 0.80 -3.87 0.82
N LYS A 452 -0.20 -4.66 1.21
CA LYS A 452 -1.34 -5.05 0.37
C LYS A 452 -2.64 -4.56 1.01
N ASP A 453 -3.62 -4.30 0.16
CA ASP A 453 -5.03 -4.09 0.53
C ASP A 453 -5.50 -5.15 1.54
N SER A 454 -6.07 -4.72 2.66
CA SER A 454 -6.48 -5.60 3.76
C SER A 454 -7.81 -6.34 3.52
N ASP A 455 -8.71 -5.80 2.70
CA ASP A 455 -9.95 -6.47 2.30
C ASP A 455 -9.67 -7.57 1.26
N ARG A 456 -8.86 -7.25 0.24
CA ARG A 456 -8.43 -8.21 -0.77
C ARG A 456 -7.67 -9.39 -0.15
N GLN A 457 -6.84 -9.14 0.85
CA GLN A 457 -6.16 -10.21 1.61
C GLN A 457 -7.11 -11.05 2.45
N LEU A 458 -8.08 -10.43 3.14
CA LEU A 458 -9.09 -11.16 3.89
C LEU A 458 -9.90 -12.08 2.97
N ARG A 459 -10.29 -11.59 1.80
CA ARG A 459 -11.02 -12.37 0.78
C ARG A 459 -10.14 -13.48 0.20
N GLU A 460 -8.85 -13.24 -0.09
CA GLU A 460 -7.91 -14.29 -0.53
C GLU A 460 -7.79 -15.40 0.54
N ALA A 461 -7.70 -15.05 1.82
CA ALA A 461 -7.63 -16.01 2.93
C ALA A 461 -8.96 -16.77 3.16
N VAL A 462 -10.10 -16.09 3.11
CA VAL A 462 -11.44 -16.71 3.19
C VAL A 462 -11.68 -17.64 1.99
N MET A 463 -11.18 -17.30 0.80
CA MET A 463 -11.22 -18.18 -0.37
C MET A 463 -10.35 -19.42 -0.16
N GLN A 464 -9.13 -19.27 0.37
CA GLN A 464 -8.27 -20.39 0.74
C GLN A 464 -8.95 -21.32 1.77
N LEU A 465 -9.70 -20.76 2.71
CA LEU A 465 -10.48 -21.53 3.71
C LEU A 465 -11.70 -22.25 3.09
N ARG A 466 -12.50 -21.60 2.22
CA ARG A 466 -13.60 -22.28 1.50
C ARG A 466 -13.06 -23.40 0.60
N VAL A 467 -11.94 -23.17 -0.09
CA VAL A 467 -11.24 -24.21 -0.89
C VAL A 467 -10.66 -25.31 0.00
N ALA A 468 -10.19 -25.01 1.21
CA ALA A 468 -9.74 -26.01 2.17
C ALA A 468 -10.87 -26.94 2.66
N GLY A 469 -12.13 -26.49 2.63
CA GLY A 469 -13.30 -27.23 3.10
C GLY A 469 -14.03 -26.58 4.27
N LEU A 470 -13.72 -25.33 4.64
CA LEU A 470 -14.43 -24.61 5.69
C LEU A 470 -15.77 -24.07 5.14
N PRO A 471 -16.93 -24.40 5.75
CA PRO A 471 -18.24 -23.98 5.26
C PRO A 471 -18.56 -22.53 5.66
N LEU A 472 -17.76 -21.58 5.16
CA LEU A 472 -18.03 -20.16 5.28
C LEU A 472 -19.05 -19.70 4.22
N GLN A 473 -20.00 -18.88 4.66
CA GLN A 473 -21.02 -18.22 3.85
C GLN A 473 -20.48 -16.89 3.27
N THR A 474 -21.37 -16.07 2.70
CA THR A 474 -21.03 -14.72 2.20
C THR A 474 -20.42 -13.87 3.31
N LEU A 475 -19.18 -13.41 3.09
CA LEU A 475 -18.43 -12.54 4.01
C LEU A 475 -19.00 -11.11 4.06
N ASP A 476 -19.70 -10.69 3.01
CA ASP A 476 -19.89 -9.27 2.67
C ASP A 476 -21.35 -8.93 2.34
N PRO A 477 -22.29 -9.01 3.31
CA PRO A 477 -23.71 -8.70 3.11
C PRO A 477 -24.01 -7.20 2.90
N TYR A 478 -22.97 -6.37 2.73
CA TYR A 478 -23.05 -4.92 2.63
C TYR A 478 -22.93 -4.41 1.20
N GLN A 479 -22.37 -5.22 0.29
CA GLN A 479 -22.20 -4.89 -1.13
C GLN A 479 -23.55 -4.63 -1.79
N GLN A 480 -23.72 -3.48 -2.44
CA GLN A 480 -24.89 -3.27 -3.28
C GLN A 480 -24.74 -4.06 -4.58
N LEU A 481 -25.69 -4.97 -4.81
CA LEU A 481 -25.84 -5.71 -6.07
C LEU A 481 -25.90 -4.71 -7.22
N GLN A 482 -24.93 -4.82 -8.13
CA GLN A 482 -24.96 -4.06 -9.36
C GLN A 482 -26.07 -4.64 -10.25
N PRO A 483 -26.94 -3.82 -10.86
CA PRO A 483 -27.95 -4.34 -11.78
C PRO A 483 -27.24 -5.01 -12.96
N VAL A 484 -27.45 -6.32 -13.12
CA VAL A 484 -26.90 -7.09 -14.23
C VAL A 484 -27.24 -6.37 -15.54
N PRO A 485 -26.23 -5.97 -16.36
CA PRO A 485 -26.50 -5.20 -17.56
C PRO A 485 -27.49 -5.91 -18.48
N GLU A 486 -28.56 -5.22 -18.86
CA GLU A 486 -29.50 -5.70 -19.87
C GLU A 486 -28.73 -5.82 -21.20
N ALA A 487 -28.40 -7.06 -21.58
CA ALA A 487 -27.77 -7.35 -22.88
C ALA A 487 -28.69 -6.83 -23.99
N GLU A 488 -28.20 -5.91 -24.84
CA GLU A 488 -29.00 -4.99 -25.67
C GLU A 488 -30.25 -5.63 -26.31
N THR A 489 -31.39 -5.50 -25.63
CA THR A 489 -32.64 -6.11 -26.07
C THR A 489 -33.27 -5.27 -27.18
N ASP A 490 -33.05 -5.74 -28.42
CA ASP A 490 -33.47 -5.14 -29.69
C ASP A 490 -32.63 -3.93 -30.14
N PRO A 491 -31.82 -4.06 -31.22
CA PRO A 491 -31.11 -2.94 -31.84
C PRO A 491 -31.99 -1.75 -32.24
N ARG A 492 -33.31 -1.96 -32.41
CA ARG A 492 -34.31 -0.90 -32.70
C ARG A 492 -34.66 -0.05 -31.47
N HIS A 493 -34.31 -0.50 -30.27
CA HIS A 493 -34.56 0.18 -28.99
C HIS A 493 -33.26 0.51 -28.23
N LYS A 494 -32.20 0.91 -28.96
CA LYS A 494 -31.06 1.63 -28.38
C LYS A 494 -31.53 2.94 -27.72
N LEU A 495 -31.89 2.87 -26.44
CA LEU A 495 -32.05 4.04 -25.58
C LEU A 495 -30.74 4.84 -25.62
N LEU A 496 -30.85 6.14 -25.92
CA LEU A 496 -29.70 6.98 -26.20
C LEU A 496 -28.96 7.35 -24.90
N ASN A 497 -28.22 6.39 -24.35
CA ASN A 497 -27.43 6.53 -23.12
C ASN A 497 -26.21 7.43 -23.34
N VAL A 498 -26.45 8.73 -23.48
CA VAL A 498 -25.43 9.77 -23.58
C VAL A 498 -24.74 9.92 -22.22
N ARG A 499 -23.66 9.18 -22.02
CA ARG A 499 -22.77 9.31 -20.85
C ARG A 499 -22.24 10.74 -20.78
N LEU A 500 -22.76 11.53 -19.85
CA LEU A 500 -22.39 12.94 -19.68
C LEU A 500 -20.89 13.06 -19.40
N ARG A 501 -20.20 13.77 -20.29
CA ARG A 501 -18.79 14.20 -20.20
C ARG A 501 -18.74 15.69 -20.57
N GLY A 502 -17.72 16.41 -20.12
CA GLY A 502 -17.55 17.85 -20.39
C GLY A 502 -17.46 18.23 -21.88
N THR A 503 -17.23 17.25 -22.75
CA THR A 503 -17.16 17.40 -24.21
C THR A 503 -18.52 17.24 -24.93
N ASN A 504 -19.60 16.90 -24.22
CA ASN A 504 -20.87 16.54 -24.86
C ASN A 504 -21.65 17.77 -25.37
N TYR A 505 -21.58 17.99 -26.69
CA TYR A 505 -22.43 18.89 -27.49
C TYR A 505 -22.69 20.28 -26.86
N LEU A 506 -21.70 21.16 -26.96
CA LEU A 506 -21.98 22.59 -27.02
C LEU A 506 -22.84 22.87 -28.26
N SER A 507 -24.08 23.36 -28.05
CA SER A 507 -24.96 23.72 -29.16
C SER A 507 -24.31 24.80 -30.04
N ASP A 508 -24.63 24.87 -31.33
CA ASP A 508 -24.01 25.89 -32.19
C ASP A 508 -24.41 27.32 -31.80
N LYS A 509 -25.52 27.49 -31.07
CA LYS A 509 -25.82 28.75 -30.37
C LYS A 509 -24.82 28.99 -29.24
N THR A 510 -24.49 27.99 -28.42
CA THR A 510 -23.52 28.10 -27.31
C THR A 510 -22.09 28.27 -27.80
N LYS A 511 -21.66 27.54 -28.84
CA LYS A 511 -20.35 27.75 -29.49
C LYS A 511 -20.23 29.16 -30.00
N LYS A 512 -21.23 29.62 -30.78
CA LYS A 512 -21.32 31.02 -31.18
C LYS A 512 -21.34 31.93 -29.97
N THR A 513 -22.04 31.63 -28.88
CA THR A 513 -22.04 32.48 -27.69
C THR A 513 -20.70 32.51 -26.93
N PHE A 514 -19.85 31.49 -27.05
CA PHE A 514 -18.47 31.52 -26.54
C PHE A 514 -17.56 32.33 -27.48
N GLU A 515 -17.70 32.10 -28.79
CA GLU A 515 -17.24 32.99 -29.87
C GLU A 515 -17.93 34.38 -29.84
N GLN A 516 -18.85 34.69 -28.92
CA GLN A 516 -19.45 36.03 -28.70
C GLN A 516 -18.82 36.74 -27.50
N VAL A 517 -17.90 36.09 -26.79
CA VAL A 517 -17.21 36.64 -25.63
C VAL A 517 -15.72 36.90 -25.89
N LEU A 518 -15.03 36.11 -26.74
CA LEU A 518 -13.56 36.20 -26.89
C LEU A 518 -13.06 37.36 -27.78
N ASN A 519 -13.56 37.51 -29.00
CA ASN A 519 -12.83 38.29 -30.02
C ASN A 519 -13.20 39.77 -29.97
N ASP A 520 -12.31 40.61 -29.42
CA ASP A 520 -11.42 41.46 -30.25
C ASP A 520 -10.62 42.54 -29.47
N GLY A 521 -10.69 42.60 -28.12
CA GLY A 521 -9.72 43.32 -27.25
C GLY A 521 -10.23 43.95 -25.93
N TYR A 522 -11.37 43.47 -25.40
CA TYR A 522 -12.16 43.90 -24.22
C TYR A 522 -12.77 45.32 -24.16
N GLN A 523 -14.02 45.39 -23.66
CA GLN A 523 -14.67 46.62 -23.14
C GLN A 523 -15.44 46.36 -21.83
N VAL A 524 -15.14 47.15 -20.80
CA VAL A 524 -15.87 47.16 -19.51
C VAL A 524 -16.49 48.54 -19.31
N LYS A 525 -17.81 48.66 -19.45
CA LYS A 525 -18.55 49.91 -19.20
C LYS A 525 -19.09 49.97 -17.77
N VAL A 526 -18.27 50.50 -16.86
CA VAL A 526 -18.73 50.90 -15.52
C VAL A 526 -19.75 52.03 -15.66
N THR A 527 -20.93 51.88 -15.04
CA THR A 527 -21.96 52.93 -15.03
C THR A 527 -22.33 53.29 -13.59
N SER A 528 -21.91 54.48 -13.15
CA SER A 528 -22.27 55.04 -11.85
C SER A 528 -23.72 55.58 -11.85
N PRO A 529 -24.44 55.55 -10.71
CA PRO A 529 -25.89 55.80 -10.68
C PRO A 529 -26.30 57.29 -10.54
N GLN A 530 -27.62 57.52 -10.61
CA GLN A 530 -28.39 58.79 -10.63
C GLN A 530 -28.68 59.33 -12.06
N THR A 531 -29.86 59.90 -12.36
CA THR A 531 -30.91 60.48 -11.48
C THR A 531 -32.33 60.01 -11.82
N GLU A 532 -33.27 60.26 -10.92
CA GLU A 532 -34.69 59.85 -10.95
C GLU A 532 -35.56 60.56 -12.01
N ALA A 533 -36.56 59.85 -12.56
CA ALA A 533 -37.94 60.35 -12.73
C ALA A 533 -38.93 59.21 -13.03
N THR A 534 -40.10 59.23 -12.38
CA THR A 534 -41.26 58.32 -12.59
C THR A 534 -42.02 58.66 -13.89
N VAL A 535 -42.91 57.84 -14.49
CA VAL A 535 -44.23 57.37 -14.00
C VAL A 535 -44.83 56.28 -14.95
N ALA A 536 -45.54 55.30 -14.36
CA ALA A 536 -46.61 54.41 -14.88
C ALA A 536 -46.55 53.74 -16.29
N ASP A 537 -46.33 52.42 -16.26
CA ASP A 537 -47.24 51.35 -16.77
C ASP A 537 -48.24 51.65 -17.92
N THR A 538 -48.10 50.92 -19.04
CA THR A 538 -49.24 50.16 -19.56
C THR A 538 -48.84 48.84 -20.27
N ARG A 539 -49.06 47.72 -19.59
CA ARG A 539 -49.38 46.37 -20.12
C ARG A 539 -48.54 45.71 -21.24
N GLU A 540 -47.87 44.63 -20.84
CA GLU A 540 -47.97 43.28 -21.45
C GLU A 540 -47.78 43.17 -22.99
N VAL A 541 -46.51 43.12 -23.41
CA VAL A 541 -46.08 42.53 -24.68
C VAL A 541 -45.31 41.24 -24.33
N LEU A 542 -45.91 40.05 -24.48
CA LEU A 542 -45.96 39.23 -25.70
C LEU A 542 -44.60 38.73 -26.21
N GLU A 543 -44.57 37.43 -26.52
CA GLU A 543 -43.43 36.71 -27.08
C GLU A 543 -43.02 37.26 -28.46
N LYS A 544 -41.72 37.52 -28.66
CA LYS A 544 -40.83 36.95 -29.72
C LYS A 544 -39.51 37.74 -29.72
N ALA A 545 -38.36 37.19 -29.36
CA ALA A 545 -37.64 36.03 -29.91
C ALA A 545 -37.01 36.29 -31.30
N PHE A 546 -35.80 36.88 -31.33
CA PHE A 546 -34.70 36.75 -32.31
C PHE A 546 -33.45 37.42 -31.68
N GLN A 547 -32.47 36.67 -31.12
CA GLN A 547 -31.22 36.13 -31.72
C GLN A 547 -29.97 37.06 -31.65
N ASN A 548 -28.88 36.59 -30.99
CA ASN A 548 -27.41 36.87 -31.15
C ASN A 548 -26.92 38.36 -31.08
N GLY A 549 -25.73 38.81 -30.61
CA GLY A 549 -24.43 38.26 -30.13
C GLY A 549 -23.23 39.20 -30.54
N HIS A 550 -22.02 39.19 -29.90
CA HIS A 550 -20.73 39.92 -30.25
C HIS A 550 -20.62 41.43 -29.79
N HIS A 551 -19.48 42.17 -29.59
CA HIS A 551 -17.99 41.98 -29.44
C HIS A 551 -17.28 43.22 -28.73
N GLN A 552 -15.96 43.56 -28.89
CA GLN A 552 -15.07 44.03 -27.77
C GLN A 552 -14.27 45.41 -27.65
N PRO A 553 -13.17 45.77 -28.39
CA PRO A 553 -11.85 46.43 -27.96
C PRO A 553 -11.74 47.91 -27.44
N SER A 554 -10.58 48.47 -26.96
CA SER A 554 -9.30 47.98 -26.32
C SER A 554 -8.28 49.10 -25.84
N SER A 555 -7.28 48.72 -25.01
CA SER A 555 -5.81 49.12 -24.89
C SER A 555 -5.22 50.58 -24.84
N GLN A 556 -4.16 50.76 -23.97
CA GLN A 556 -2.95 51.68 -23.99
C GLN A 556 -3.07 53.21 -23.66
N PRO A 557 -1.97 54.03 -23.40
CA PRO A 557 -0.50 53.88 -23.67
C PRO A 557 0.61 54.42 -22.65
N GLN A 558 1.93 54.16 -22.96
CA GLN A 558 3.22 54.91 -22.62
C GLN A 558 3.81 55.00 -21.15
N SER A 559 5.12 55.33 -20.85
CA SER A 559 6.51 55.14 -21.44
C SER A 559 7.70 55.72 -20.57
N GLU A 560 8.99 55.40 -20.90
CA GLU A 560 10.31 56.10 -20.57
C GLU A 560 10.97 56.07 -19.14
N GLU A 561 12.30 56.24 -18.83
CA GLU A 561 13.66 55.97 -19.45
C GLU A 561 14.87 56.30 -18.47
N ILE A 562 16.13 55.91 -18.79
CA ILE A 562 17.51 56.36 -18.35
C ILE A 562 18.40 55.52 -17.34
N ALA A 563 19.58 55.09 -17.86
CA ALA A 563 20.74 54.25 -17.43
C ALA A 563 21.69 54.62 -16.21
N VAL A 564 22.72 53.75 -15.90
CA VAL A 564 24.22 54.04 -15.90
C VAL A 564 25.19 53.02 -15.14
N VAL A 565 25.96 52.17 -15.89
CA VAL A 565 27.46 51.92 -15.93
C VAL A 565 28.36 51.29 -14.77
N ARG A 566 29.25 50.30 -15.16
CA ARG A 566 30.59 49.78 -14.62
C ARG A 566 30.69 48.83 -13.38
N SER A 567 31.71 47.96 -13.15
CA SER A 567 32.74 47.23 -14.00
C SER A 567 33.71 46.27 -13.21
N SER A 568 34.44 45.38 -13.93
CA SER A 568 35.75 44.68 -13.65
C SER A 568 35.86 43.53 -12.59
N SER A 569 36.31 42.27 -12.84
CA SER A 569 37.50 41.67 -13.55
C SER A 569 38.73 41.36 -12.63
N PRO A 570 39.64 40.37 -12.92
CA PRO A 570 39.50 38.89 -12.72
C PRO A 570 40.82 38.15 -12.26
N LEU A 571 40.97 36.82 -12.56
CA LEU A 571 42.18 35.91 -12.51
C LEU A 571 42.58 35.22 -11.16
N ALA A 572 43.27 34.05 -11.08
CA ALA A 572 43.43 32.88 -12.00
C ALA A 572 44.31 31.68 -11.50
N THR A 573 44.06 30.48 -12.07
CA THR A 573 45.02 29.44 -12.59
C THR A 573 45.97 28.57 -11.72
N THR A 574 45.84 27.23 -11.92
CA THR A 574 46.93 26.22 -12.23
C THR A 574 47.91 25.73 -11.11
N ASN A 575 48.61 24.57 -11.18
CA ASN A 575 48.57 23.42 -12.13
C ASN A 575 49.10 22.06 -11.58
N THR A 576 48.59 20.97 -12.17
CA THR A 576 49.18 19.64 -12.51
C THR A 576 50.39 18.97 -11.80
N SER A 577 50.24 17.64 -11.73
CA SER A 577 51.20 16.55 -12.12
C SER A 577 51.96 15.74 -11.06
N ALA A 578 52.11 14.45 -11.38
CA ALA A 578 52.73 13.41 -10.56
C ALA A 578 53.80 12.62 -11.35
N ASN A 579 54.68 11.87 -10.64
CA ASN A 579 55.01 10.49 -11.00
C ASN A 579 55.84 9.74 -9.93
N THR A 580 55.75 8.41 -9.97
CA THR A 580 56.47 7.39 -9.16
C THR A 580 57.81 6.99 -9.84
N PRO A 581 58.76 6.14 -9.29
CA PRO A 581 58.48 4.79 -8.73
C PRO A 581 59.44 4.09 -7.70
N LYS A 582 58.82 3.18 -6.93
CA LYS A 582 59.31 1.87 -6.38
C LYS A 582 60.42 1.78 -5.30
N PRO A 583 60.46 0.68 -4.48
CA PRO A 583 61.26 0.56 -3.25
C PRO A 583 62.22 -0.66 -3.19
N ILE A 584 62.88 -0.87 -2.04
CA ILE A 584 63.67 -2.07 -1.67
C ILE A 584 63.11 -2.69 -0.37
N GLN A 585 63.28 -4.01 -0.19
CA GLN A 585 62.70 -4.81 0.92
C GLN A 585 63.59 -4.93 2.17
N THR A 586 62.96 -5.01 3.35
CA THR A 586 63.26 -5.99 4.44
C THR A 586 62.04 -6.17 5.35
N GLN A 587 61.82 -7.39 5.87
CA GLN A 587 60.92 -7.70 7.01
C GLN A 587 61.76 -8.28 8.15
N PRO A 588 61.28 -8.28 9.42
CA PRO A 588 60.61 -9.50 9.92
C PRO A 588 59.50 -9.27 10.98
N MET A 589 58.85 -10.38 11.36
CA MET A 589 57.88 -10.60 12.45
C MET A 589 56.45 -10.09 12.26
N SER A 590 55.50 -10.90 12.77
CA SER A 590 54.11 -10.95 12.29
C SER A 590 53.08 -10.76 13.40
N THR A 591 52.26 -9.74 13.26
CA THR A 591 50.88 -9.72 13.78
C THR A 591 49.96 -10.57 12.88
N PRO A 592 48.76 -10.97 13.33
CA PRO A 592 47.74 -11.54 12.45
C PRO A 592 47.23 -10.44 11.51
N SER A 593 47.83 -10.32 10.32
CA SER A 593 47.32 -9.42 9.31
C SER A 593 45.91 -9.87 8.89
N VAL A 594 44.93 -9.01 9.12
CA VAL A 594 43.70 -9.03 8.32
C VAL A 594 44.16 -9.00 6.87
N ASN A 595 43.77 -10.01 6.09
CA ASN A 595 44.18 -10.10 4.71
C ASN A 595 43.35 -9.10 3.89
N TYR A 596 43.69 -7.82 3.99
CA TYR A 596 43.07 -6.72 3.25
C TYR A 596 43.03 -7.00 1.75
N GLN A 597 44.01 -7.74 1.22
CA GLN A 597 44.02 -8.13 -0.18
C GLN A 597 42.90 -9.11 -0.52
N ARG A 598 42.60 -10.11 0.33
CA ARG A 598 41.38 -10.93 0.19
C ARG A 598 40.08 -10.15 0.38
N VAL A 599 40.06 -9.16 1.28
CA VAL A 599 38.88 -8.30 1.48
C VAL A 599 38.63 -7.47 0.22
N LEU A 600 39.67 -6.84 -0.33
CA LEU A 600 39.64 -6.12 -1.60
C LEU A 600 39.28 -7.04 -2.78
N GLU A 601 39.89 -8.21 -2.92
CA GLU A 601 39.52 -9.22 -3.94
C GLU A 601 38.03 -9.62 -3.82
N SER A 602 37.51 -9.79 -2.60
CA SER A 602 36.09 -10.11 -2.38
C SER A 602 35.16 -8.93 -2.65
N PHE A 603 35.63 -7.69 -2.44
CA PHE A 603 34.89 -6.46 -2.73
C PHE A 603 34.89 -6.16 -4.23
N GLU A 604 36.03 -6.22 -4.90
CA GLU A 604 36.17 -6.13 -6.36
C GLU A 604 35.33 -7.19 -7.06
N TYR A 605 35.32 -8.44 -6.56
CA TYR A 605 34.43 -9.48 -7.05
C TYR A 605 32.95 -9.13 -6.84
N SER A 606 32.58 -8.63 -5.66
CA SER A 606 31.19 -8.23 -5.36
C SER A 606 30.74 -7.06 -6.25
N ILE A 607 31.57 -6.03 -6.42
CA ILE A 607 31.34 -4.90 -7.32
C ILE A 607 31.26 -5.36 -8.78
N ALA A 608 32.10 -6.30 -9.21
CA ALA A 608 32.03 -6.88 -10.55
C ALA A 608 30.73 -7.65 -10.79
N GLN A 609 30.26 -8.44 -9.82
CA GLN A 609 28.96 -9.13 -9.91
C GLN A 609 27.77 -8.17 -9.85
N ILE A 610 27.85 -7.12 -9.05
CA ILE A 610 26.84 -6.05 -8.94
C ILE A 610 26.74 -5.27 -10.27
N ASN A 611 27.88 -4.85 -10.84
CA ASN A 611 27.93 -4.21 -12.16
C ASN A 611 27.51 -5.14 -13.30
N GLN A 612 27.82 -6.44 -13.23
CA GLN A 612 27.33 -7.43 -14.19
C GLN A 612 25.80 -7.52 -14.15
N HIS A 613 25.21 -7.66 -12.96
CA HIS A 613 23.75 -7.70 -12.78
C HIS A 613 23.07 -6.41 -13.27
N GLN A 614 23.68 -5.24 -13.03
CA GLN A 614 23.20 -3.97 -13.58
C GLN A 614 23.26 -3.97 -15.11
N GLY A 615 24.35 -4.45 -15.72
CA GLY A 615 24.48 -4.59 -17.17
C GLY A 615 23.43 -5.52 -17.77
N GLU A 616 23.18 -6.68 -17.15
CA GLU A 616 22.12 -7.62 -17.55
C GLU A 616 20.73 -6.99 -17.42
N THR A 617 20.46 -6.26 -16.34
CA THR A 617 19.19 -5.54 -16.13
C THR A 617 18.98 -4.46 -17.20
N MET A 618 20.02 -3.69 -17.54
CA MET A 618 19.96 -2.67 -18.60
C MET A 618 19.85 -3.28 -19.99
N GLN A 619 20.44 -4.46 -20.22
CA GLN A 619 20.26 -5.21 -21.48
C GLN A 619 18.81 -5.67 -21.65
N VAL A 620 18.16 -6.15 -20.58
CA VAL A 620 16.74 -6.55 -20.60
C VAL A 620 15.82 -5.33 -20.78
N HIS A 621 16.07 -4.21 -20.10
CA HIS A 621 15.29 -2.98 -20.31
C HIS A 621 15.49 -2.41 -21.73
N GLY A 622 16.72 -2.46 -22.26
CA GLY A 622 17.01 -2.10 -23.64
C GLY A 622 16.30 -3.00 -24.65
N GLN A 623 16.16 -4.30 -24.39
CA GLN A 623 15.36 -5.21 -25.21
C GLN A 623 13.86 -4.87 -25.14
N TYR A 624 13.34 -4.52 -23.96
CA TYR A 624 11.97 -4.04 -23.78
C TYR A 624 11.70 -2.76 -24.58
N LEU A 625 12.55 -1.73 -24.44
CA LEU A 625 12.41 -0.47 -25.20
C LEU A 625 12.52 -0.69 -26.71
N ASN A 626 13.40 -1.57 -27.18
CA ASN A 626 13.46 -1.94 -28.60
C ASN A 626 12.16 -2.63 -29.07
N HIS A 627 11.57 -3.51 -28.25
CA HIS A 627 10.27 -4.11 -28.56
C HIS A 627 9.15 -3.06 -28.63
N GLN A 628 9.19 -2.02 -27.79
CA GLN A 628 8.26 -0.89 -27.84
C GLN A 628 8.44 -0.03 -29.10
N MET A 629 9.68 0.19 -29.56
CA MET A 629 9.94 0.84 -30.86
C MET A 629 9.42 0.00 -32.03
N GLU A 630 9.60 -1.33 -32.02
CA GLU A 630 9.05 -2.20 -33.06
C GLU A 630 7.52 -2.24 -33.04
N TYR A 631 6.89 -2.25 -31.86
CA TYR A 631 5.43 -2.09 -31.74
C TYR A 631 4.96 -0.77 -32.36
N ALA A 632 5.65 0.35 -32.10
CA ALA A 632 5.33 1.64 -32.70
C ALA A 632 5.53 1.66 -34.23
N ARG A 633 6.58 1.01 -34.75
CA ARG A 633 6.80 0.84 -36.21
C ARG A 633 5.69 0.02 -36.87
N ILE A 634 5.31 -1.10 -36.25
CA ILE A 634 4.24 -1.98 -36.74
C ILE A 634 2.89 -1.25 -36.71
N PHE A 635 2.59 -0.54 -35.61
CA PHE A 635 1.37 0.27 -35.48
C PHE A 635 1.32 1.37 -36.56
N PHE A 636 2.39 2.13 -36.74
CA PHE A 636 2.48 3.18 -37.76
C PHE A 636 2.31 2.61 -39.17
N HIS A 637 2.94 1.47 -39.48
CA HIS A 637 2.79 0.81 -40.78
C HIS A 637 1.35 0.31 -41.02
N LEU A 638 0.70 -0.26 -40.00
CA LEU A 638 -0.70 -0.70 -40.07
C LEU A 638 -1.66 0.48 -40.28
N MET A 639 -1.46 1.58 -39.56
CA MET A 639 -2.22 2.83 -39.74
C MET A 639 -2.00 3.41 -41.14
N GLN A 640 -0.77 3.39 -41.65
CA GLN A 640 -0.46 3.84 -43.02
C GLN A 640 -1.10 2.94 -44.08
N GLN A 641 -1.15 1.62 -43.88
CA GLN A 641 -1.89 0.71 -44.75
C GLN A 641 -3.40 0.99 -44.72
N GLN A 642 -4.01 1.21 -43.54
CA GLN A 642 -5.43 1.57 -43.44
C GLN A 642 -5.75 2.91 -44.12
N ALA A 643 -4.92 3.93 -43.93
CA ALA A 643 -5.04 5.21 -44.62
C ALA A 643 -4.92 5.06 -46.14
N ASN A 644 -3.96 4.26 -46.62
CA ASN A 644 -3.80 3.98 -48.05
C ASN A 644 -4.98 3.18 -48.64
N LEU A 645 -5.58 2.26 -47.89
CA LEU A 645 -6.80 1.56 -48.31
C LEU A 645 -8.02 2.51 -48.38
N PHE A 646 -8.09 3.49 -47.49
CA PHE A 646 -9.12 4.54 -47.53
C PHE A 646 -8.95 5.49 -48.72
N VAL A 647 -7.72 5.97 -48.98
CA VAL A 647 -7.40 6.88 -50.11
C VAL A 647 -7.55 6.21 -51.48
N ASN A 648 -7.12 4.94 -51.61
CA ASN A 648 -7.36 4.14 -52.82
C ASN A 648 -8.80 3.62 -52.91
N GLY A 649 -9.58 3.71 -51.83
CA GLY A 649 -11.01 3.38 -51.75
C GLY A 649 -11.95 4.36 -52.47
N ASN A 650 -11.43 5.20 -53.38
CA ASN A 650 -12.17 6.17 -54.17
C ASN A 650 -13.06 5.53 -55.26
N SER A 651 -14.03 4.73 -54.82
CA SER A 651 -15.23 4.36 -55.58
C SER A 651 -16.42 5.08 -54.96
N ALA A 652 -16.95 6.08 -55.68
CA ALA A 652 -17.82 7.14 -55.14
C ALA A 652 -19.26 6.72 -54.81
N ASN A 653 -19.45 5.62 -54.06
CA ASN A 653 -20.75 5.06 -53.69
C ASN A 653 -20.73 4.23 -52.37
N GLN A 654 -19.81 4.49 -51.44
CA GLN A 654 -19.90 3.93 -50.07
C GLN A 654 -20.74 4.84 -49.14
N PRO A 655 -21.61 4.28 -48.27
CA PRO A 655 -22.40 5.09 -47.35
C PRO A 655 -21.55 5.68 -46.21
N ILE A 656 -21.92 6.89 -45.79
CA ILE A 656 -21.19 7.74 -44.82
C ILE A 656 -20.94 7.01 -43.48
N GLU A 657 -21.88 6.17 -43.05
CA GLU A 657 -21.77 5.35 -41.83
C GLU A 657 -20.50 4.47 -41.83
N THR A 658 -20.10 3.93 -42.98
CA THR A 658 -18.87 3.12 -43.12
C THR A 658 -17.61 3.96 -42.90
N GLN A 659 -17.60 5.20 -43.38
CA GLN A 659 -16.46 6.11 -43.21
C GLN A 659 -16.34 6.55 -41.76
N LEU A 660 -17.47 6.87 -41.10
CA LEU A 660 -17.52 7.18 -39.67
C LEU A 660 -17.10 6.00 -38.80
N ALA A 661 -17.49 4.77 -39.15
CA ALA A 661 -17.05 3.56 -38.44
C ALA A 661 -15.54 3.31 -38.53
N VAL A 662 -14.93 3.57 -39.70
CA VAL A 662 -13.47 3.51 -39.89
C VAL A 662 -12.76 4.60 -39.09
N LEU A 663 -13.25 5.85 -39.12
CA LEU A 663 -12.68 6.95 -38.32
C LEU A 663 -12.74 6.65 -36.82
N ALA A 664 -13.87 6.17 -36.31
CA ALA A 664 -14.00 5.74 -34.91
C ALA A 664 -13.15 4.49 -34.58
N SER A 665 -12.75 3.69 -35.57
CA SER A 665 -11.80 2.58 -35.38
C SER A 665 -10.35 3.07 -35.29
N LEU A 666 -9.97 4.03 -36.14
CA LEU A 666 -8.67 4.73 -36.09
C LEU A 666 -8.49 5.47 -34.76
N GLU A 667 -9.50 6.22 -34.32
CA GLU A 667 -9.52 6.92 -33.02
C GLU A 667 -9.31 5.96 -31.84
N ARG A 668 -10.08 4.87 -31.76
CA ARG A 668 -9.90 3.85 -30.71
C ARG A 668 -8.55 3.13 -30.77
N SER A 669 -7.97 2.99 -31.96
CA SER A 669 -6.63 2.43 -32.13
C SER A 669 -5.55 3.40 -31.64
N MET A 670 -5.72 4.70 -31.90
CA MET A 670 -4.83 5.76 -31.44
C MET A 670 -4.87 5.97 -29.92
N ILE A 671 -6.06 5.89 -29.30
CA ILE A 671 -6.22 5.93 -27.83
C ILE A 671 -5.48 4.74 -27.18
N LYS A 672 -5.68 3.51 -27.68
CA LYS A 672 -4.95 2.33 -27.18
C LYS A 672 -3.43 2.44 -27.35
N PHE A 673 -2.97 3.08 -28.43
CA PHE A 673 -1.55 3.38 -28.61
C PHE A 673 -1.05 4.38 -27.55
N GLN A 674 -1.78 5.45 -27.28
CA GLN A 674 -1.45 6.44 -26.23
C GLN A 674 -1.43 5.80 -24.83
N GLU A 675 -2.41 4.96 -24.49
CA GLU A 675 -2.42 4.17 -23.25
C GLU A 675 -1.18 3.27 -23.12
N HIS A 676 -0.74 2.65 -24.23
CA HIS A 676 0.47 1.81 -24.24
C HIS A 676 1.77 2.61 -24.10
N GLN A 677 1.85 3.81 -24.71
CA GLN A 677 2.98 4.71 -24.53
C GLN A 677 3.06 5.24 -23.09
N ALA A 678 1.93 5.62 -22.47
CA ALA A 678 1.89 6.02 -21.07
C ALA A 678 2.31 4.87 -20.13
N GLY A 679 1.91 3.63 -20.42
CA GLY A 679 2.39 2.44 -19.70
C GLY A 679 3.91 2.23 -19.86
N THR A 680 4.44 2.43 -21.06
CA THR A 680 5.88 2.31 -21.34
C THR A 680 6.72 3.35 -20.60
N LEU A 681 6.27 4.61 -20.60
CA LEU A 681 6.90 5.70 -19.83
C LEU A 681 6.93 5.37 -18.34
N ARG A 682 5.84 4.85 -17.77
CA ARG A 682 5.76 4.47 -16.34
C ARG A 682 6.70 3.31 -15.97
N VAL A 683 6.90 2.34 -16.86
CA VAL A 683 7.88 1.25 -16.67
C VAL A 683 9.32 1.79 -16.76
N HIS A 684 9.56 2.75 -17.66
CA HIS A 684 10.86 3.42 -17.75
C HIS A 684 11.17 4.27 -16.50
N GLU A 685 10.20 5.06 -16.02
CA GLU A 685 10.26 5.85 -14.79
C GLU A 685 10.59 4.97 -13.57
N GLN A 686 9.90 3.84 -13.42
CA GLN A 686 10.19 2.85 -12.37
C GLN A 686 11.61 2.28 -12.48
N THR A 687 12.11 2.10 -13.69
CA THR A 687 13.48 1.61 -13.93
C THR A 687 14.53 2.68 -13.60
N LEU A 688 14.28 3.96 -13.90
CA LEU A 688 15.15 5.07 -13.50
C LEU A 688 15.18 5.25 -11.98
N ASN A 689 14.02 5.23 -11.33
CA ASN A 689 13.93 5.27 -9.86
C ASN A 689 14.67 4.09 -9.21
N HIS A 690 14.62 2.90 -9.81
CA HIS A 690 15.41 1.76 -9.35
C HIS A 690 16.93 1.97 -9.51
N GLN A 691 17.39 2.58 -10.61
CA GLN A 691 18.80 2.95 -10.79
C GLN A 691 19.27 3.98 -9.74
N VAL A 692 18.44 4.99 -9.44
CA VAL A 692 18.74 6.01 -8.43
C VAL A 692 18.87 5.40 -7.04
N GLU A 693 17.93 4.55 -6.62
CA GLU A 693 18.03 3.84 -5.34
C GLU A 693 19.21 2.85 -5.31
N TYR A 694 19.50 2.17 -6.41
CA TYR A 694 20.69 1.33 -6.54
C TYR A 694 21.99 2.15 -6.36
N ALA A 695 22.10 3.32 -6.99
CA ALA A 695 23.26 4.20 -6.86
C ALA A 695 23.45 4.72 -5.43
N LYS A 696 22.36 5.14 -4.76
CA LYS A 696 22.37 5.51 -3.32
C LYS A 696 22.88 4.36 -2.44
N ASN A 697 22.42 3.13 -2.69
CA ASN A 697 22.84 1.95 -1.94
C ASN A 697 24.31 1.58 -2.20
N LEU A 698 24.78 1.67 -3.45
CA LEU A 698 26.19 1.45 -3.82
C LEU A 698 27.12 2.49 -3.16
N PHE A 699 26.72 3.77 -3.17
CA PHE A 699 27.44 4.84 -2.48
C PHE A 699 27.51 4.59 -0.97
N ARG A 700 26.39 4.24 -0.34
CA ARG A 700 26.30 3.92 1.10
C ARG A 700 27.15 2.72 1.50
N LEU A 701 27.17 1.66 0.68
CA LEU A 701 28.01 0.48 0.89
C LEU A 701 29.50 0.86 0.81
N THR A 702 29.87 1.66 -0.19
CA THR A 702 31.24 2.16 -0.38
C THR A 702 31.68 3.03 0.79
N GLN A 703 30.82 3.95 1.25
CA GLN A 703 31.07 4.81 2.43
C GLN A 703 31.32 3.97 3.69
N GLN A 704 30.49 2.96 3.96
CA GLN A 704 30.65 2.05 5.10
C GLN A 704 31.96 1.24 5.04
N GLN A 705 32.39 0.79 3.85
CA GLN A 705 33.65 0.07 3.72
C GLN A 705 34.88 0.98 3.81
N CYS A 706 34.81 2.21 3.28
CA CYS A 706 35.84 3.22 3.51
C CYS A 706 36.01 3.53 5.01
N GLN A 707 34.91 3.63 5.77
CA GLN A 707 34.98 3.79 7.23
C GLN A 707 35.66 2.58 7.93
N MET A 708 35.35 1.35 7.51
CA MET A 708 36.03 0.15 8.05
C MET A 708 37.52 0.05 7.66
N LEU A 709 37.92 0.57 6.51
CA LEU A 709 39.32 0.61 6.07
C LEU A 709 40.14 1.73 6.74
N MET A 710 39.49 2.86 7.11
CA MET A 710 40.14 4.05 7.69
C MET A 710 40.34 4.00 9.22
N GLY A 711 39.77 3.02 9.92
CA GLY A 711 40.21 2.59 11.25
C GLY A 711 40.31 3.68 12.34
N ASN A 712 39.21 4.40 12.62
CA ASN A 712 39.11 5.43 13.68
C ASN A 712 40.13 6.58 13.62
N ALA A 713 40.73 6.85 12.46
CA ALA A 713 41.27 8.18 12.18
C ALA A 713 40.10 9.14 11.88
N ALA A 714 39.72 9.94 12.88
CA ALA A 714 38.67 10.96 12.71
C ALA A 714 39.14 12.05 11.74
N ILE A 715 38.54 12.07 10.54
CA ILE A 715 38.56 13.23 9.65
C ILE A 715 37.10 13.70 9.55
N GLU A 716 36.78 14.74 10.30
CA GLU A 716 35.50 15.44 10.20
C GLU A 716 35.46 16.21 8.87
N TYR A 717 34.89 15.60 7.85
CA TYR A 717 34.30 16.37 6.75
C TYR A 717 32.96 16.93 7.20
N HIS A 718 33.03 18.01 7.98
CA HIS A 718 31.89 18.89 8.21
C HIS A 718 31.54 19.58 6.89
N LEU A 719 30.46 19.13 6.25
CA LEU A 719 29.65 19.98 5.39
C LEU A 719 28.61 20.65 6.29
N GLU A 720 28.92 21.87 6.75
CA GLU A 720 27.92 22.74 7.35
C GLU A 720 26.99 23.29 6.25
N PRO A 721 25.65 23.31 6.45
CA PRO A 721 24.77 24.05 5.57
C PRO A 721 24.96 25.55 5.81
N THR A 722 25.74 26.22 4.95
CA THR A 722 26.06 27.65 5.10
C THR A 722 24.88 28.54 4.71
N GLU A 723 23.99 28.84 5.65
CA GLU A 723 23.10 30.00 5.53
C GLU A 723 23.86 31.30 5.82
N SER A 724 24.15 32.10 4.79
CA SER A 724 24.50 33.51 4.97
C SER A 724 23.82 34.40 3.91
N VAL A 725 22.54 34.67 4.20
CA VAL A 725 21.63 35.64 3.58
C VAL A 725 22.29 36.82 2.86
N ALA A 726 21.81 37.11 1.64
CA ALA A 726 21.86 38.44 1.02
C ALA A 726 20.44 38.92 0.70
N ASN A 727 19.86 39.73 1.59
CA ASN A 727 18.55 40.35 1.38
C ASN A 727 18.58 41.37 0.23
N VAL A 728 17.54 41.37 -0.62
CA VAL A 728 17.09 42.58 -1.32
C VAL A 728 15.60 42.77 -1.05
N ALA A 729 15.33 43.80 -0.24
CA ALA A 729 14.06 44.49 0.01
C ALA A 729 12.75 43.89 -0.55
N ALA A 730 11.91 43.40 0.36
CA ALA A 730 10.48 43.72 0.26
C ALA A 730 10.30 45.23 0.47
N ILE A 731 9.41 45.87 -0.31
CA ILE A 731 8.98 47.25 -0.09
C ILE A 731 7.60 47.22 0.58
N GLU A 732 7.47 47.90 1.71
CA GLU A 732 6.18 48.16 2.35
C GLU A 732 5.55 49.45 1.83
N GLU A 733 4.31 49.39 1.35
CA GLU A 733 3.29 50.44 1.55
C GLU A 733 1.93 49.72 1.79
N SER A 734 1.49 49.46 3.02
CA SER A 734 1.02 50.38 4.08
C SER A 734 -0.39 50.94 3.85
N SER A 735 -1.38 50.45 4.63
CA SER A 735 -2.58 51.23 4.97
C SER A 735 -3.21 50.81 6.32
N SER A 736 -2.93 51.63 7.35
CA SER A 736 -3.79 51.94 8.52
C SER A 736 -4.65 50.84 9.18
N SER A 737 -4.15 50.28 10.29
CA SER A 737 -4.61 50.49 11.68
C SER A 737 -5.92 51.28 11.93
N PRO A 738 -6.67 51.06 13.06
CA PRO A 738 -6.12 50.65 14.36
C PRO A 738 -6.93 49.65 15.25
N ALA A 739 -6.17 48.88 16.06
CA ALA A 739 -6.18 48.78 17.54
C ALA A 739 -7.53 48.66 18.33
N LEU A 740 -7.60 47.97 19.49
CA LEU A 740 -6.69 48.07 20.65
C LEU A 740 -6.51 46.75 21.44
N ASN A 741 -5.25 46.45 21.77
CA ASN A 741 -4.66 46.33 23.13
C ASN A 741 -5.57 46.00 24.34
N ALA A 742 -5.09 45.28 25.37
CA ALA A 742 -3.69 45.01 25.75
C ALA A 742 -3.45 43.67 26.47
N SER A 743 -2.19 43.18 26.40
CA SER A 743 -1.57 42.29 27.40
C SER A 743 -1.12 43.13 28.64
N VAL A 744 -0.57 42.64 29.77
CA VAL A 744 0.65 41.83 30.03
C VAL A 744 0.71 41.50 31.56
N SER A 745 1.35 40.38 31.94
CA SER A 745 1.92 40.01 33.28
C SER A 745 1.03 39.96 34.54
N GLU A 746 0.92 38.81 35.21
CA GLU A 746 1.77 38.27 36.31
C GLU A 746 1.61 38.97 37.68
N LEU A 747 1.25 38.19 38.72
CA LEU A 747 2.21 37.80 39.76
C LEU A 747 1.68 36.73 40.73
N VAL A 748 2.62 36.02 41.36
CA VAL A 748 2.43 34.87 42.25
C VAL A 748 2.00 35.31 43.66
N MET A 749 0.99 34.65 44.28
CA MET A 749 1.14 33.97 45.60
C MET A 749 -0.17 33.45 46.25
N ASN A 750 -0.08 32.21 46.74
CA ASN A 750 -0.57 31.65 48.02
C ASN A 750 -2.07 31.53 48.43
N SER A 751 -2.27 30.43 49.17
CA SER A 751 -3.10 30.23 50.37
C SER A 751 -4.64 30.19 50.30
N GLU A 752 -5.13 28.97 50.49
CA GLU A 752 -6.03 28.55 51.60
C GLU A 752 -7.51 29.01 51.66
N GLN A 753 -8.38 28.01 51.55
CA GLN A 753 -9.47 27.66 52.49
C GLN A 753 -10.68 28.61 52.74
N ASP A 754 -11.83 28.13 52.25
CA ASP A 754 -13.04 27.79 53.04
C ASP A 754 -14.24 28.77 53.11
N THR A 755 -15.40 28.21 53.50
CA THR A 755 -16.67 28.83 53.96
C THR A 755 -17.73 29.35 52.95
N SER A 756 -18.55 28.40 52.48
CA SER A 756 -20.03 28.35 52.63
C SER A 756 -20.98 29.57 52.41
N ASN A 757 -22.00 29.32 51.56
CA ASN A 757 -23.44 29.61 51.73
C ASN A 757 -24.09 31.03 51.55
N ASN A 758 -25.11 31.05 50.65
CA ASN A 758 -26.40 31.77 50.70
C ASN A 758 -26.44 33.32 50.48
N HIS A 759 -27.52 33.94 49.94
CA HIS A 759 -28.87 33.44 49.56
C HIS A 759 -29.64 34.35 48.54
N SER A 760 -30.31 33.75 47.53
CA SER A 760 -31.56 34.26 46.85
C SER A 760 -31.48 35.58 46.01
N SER A 761 -32.32 35.95 45.03
CA SER A 761 -33.61 35.53 44.39
C SER A 761 -33.67 36.08 42.92
N PRO A 762 -34.73 35.94 42.05
CA PRO A 762 -35.97 35.12 42.02
C PRO A 762 -36.16 34.30 40.68
N ALA A 763 -37.39 33.81 40.39
CA ALA A 763 -37.79 32.92 39.25
C ALA A 763 -38.20 33.67 37.94
N VAL A 764 -38.66 33.10 36.79
CA VAL A 764 -39.63 31.99 36.45
C VAL A 764 -39.40 31.45 34.98
N PRO A 765 -40.25 30.56 34.40
CA PRO A 765 -40.13 29.09 34.15
C PRO A 765 -39.41 28.67 32.82
N ALA A 766 -38.97 27.43 32.50
CA ALA A 766 -39.17 26.02 32.94
C ALA A 766 -40.07 25.10 32.06
N ILE A 767 -39.46 24.14 31.33
CA ILE A 767 -39.98 22.85 30.78
C ILE A 767 -38.75 21.91 30.68
N SER A 768 -38.38 21.06 31.66
CA SER A 768 -38.96 19.80 32.16
C SER A 768 -38.65 18.53 31.33
N VAL A 769 -37.80 17.64 31.86
CA VAL A 769 -37.57 16.25 31.41
C VAL A 769 -37.63 15.32 32.64
N PRO A 770 -38.43 14.23 32.64
CA PRO A 770 -38.58 13.34 33.81
C PRO A 770 -37.74 12.04 33.74
N SER A 771 -37.66 11.37 34.91
CA SER A 771 -36.72 10.30 35.25
C SER A 771 -37.05 8.87 34.76
N THR A 772 -36.10 7.98 35.05
CA THR A 772 -36.12 6.49 35.04
C THR A 772 -37.41 5.79 35.47
N PRO A 773 -37.56 4.53 35.00
CA PRO A 773 -37.92 3.43 35.90
C PRO A 773 -36.99 2.20 35.80
N LEU A 774 -37.06 1.31 36.81
CA LEU A 774 -36.51 -0.06 36.79
C LEU A 774 -37.66 -1.08 36.49
N PRO A 775 -37.55 -2.41 36.70
CA PRO A 775 -37.68 -3.37 35.59
C PRO A 775 -39.01 -4.15 35.60
N MET A 776 -39.31 -4.85 34.50
CA MET A 776 -40.37 -5.85 34.41
C MET A 776 -39.88 -7.16 33.78
N VAL A 777 -40.58 -8.25 34.07
CA VAL A 777 -40.18 -9.65 33.82
C VAL A 777 -41.33 -10.41 33.17
N MET A 778 -41.01 -11.24 32.16
CA MET A 778 -41.92 -12.14 31.43
C MET A 778 -42.99 -11.42 30.58
N ASP A 779 -43.45 -11.94 29.43
CA ASP A 779 -43.69 -13.35 29.07
C ASP A 779 -42.83 -13.97 27.97
N THR A 780 -42.72 -15.31 28.01
CA THR A 780 -42.12 -16.16 26.99
C THR A 780 -43.18 -16.90 26.17
N VAL A 781 -43.22 -16.67 24.85
CA VAL A 781 -44.06 -17.46 23.94
C VAL A 781 -43.21 -18.53 23.25
N ALA A 782 -43.33 -19.77 23.71
CA ALA A 782 -42.71 -20.94 23.07
C ALA A 782 -43.78 -21.79 22.35
N PRO A 783 -43.56 -22.22 21.10
CA PRO A 783 -44.39 -23.23 20.47
C PRO A 783 -44.08 -24.60 21.08
N SER A 784 -45.00 -25.13 21.88
CA SER A 784 -44.94 -26.51 22.39
C SER A 784 -45.80 -27.46 21.53
N PRO A 785 -45.40 -28.73 21.34
CA PRO A 785 -46.07 -29.65 20.41
C PRO A 785 -47.34 -30.28 21.00
N GLU A 786 -48.30 -30.60 20.13
CA GLU A 786 -49.49 -31.37 20.48
C GLU A 786 -49.16 -32.84 20.80
N LYS A 787 -50.05 -33.49 21.58
CA LYS A 787 -50.03 -34.93 21.85
C LYS A 787 -51.42 -35.53 21.69
N VAL A 788 -51.55 -36.59 20.89
CA VAL A 788 -52.76 -37.41 20.79
C VAL A 788 -52.41 -38.91 20.90
N PHE A 789 -52.86 -39.50 22.01
CA PHE A 789 -53.22 -40.92 22.26
C PHE A 789 -52.50 -42.11 21.56
N SER A 790 -51.61 -42.74 22.35
CA SER A 790 -51.62 -44.17 22.75
C SER A 790 -51.78 -45.33 21.74
N ASN A 791 -50.69 -46.11 21.56
CA ASN A 791 -50.56 -47.57 21.79
C ASN A 791 -49.18 -48.04 21.23
N GLY A 792 -48.46 -49.04 21.75
CA GLY A 792 -48.59 -49.88 22.95
C GLY A 792 -47.46 -50.94 22.97
N ASN A 793 -47.07 -51.47 24.15
CA ASN A 793 -45.91 -52.36 24.41
C ASN A 793 -44.50 -51.74 24.16
N GLY A 794 -43.44 -52.10 24.88
CA GLY A 794 -43.34 -52.93 26.09
C GLY A 794 -41.88 -53.22 26.52
N SER A 795 -41.69 -53.55 27.81
CA SER A 795 -40.49 -54.19 28.43
C SER A 795 -39.15 -53.42 28.54
N LYS A 796 -38.60 -53.45 29.78
CA LYS A 796 -37.19 -53.16 30.16
C LYS A 796 -36.39 -54.50 30.27
N PRO A 797 -35.17 -54.58 30.86
CA PRO A 797 -33.91 -53.78 30.81
C PRO A 797 -32.65 -54.68 30.53
N VAL A 798 -31.41 -54.19 30.84
CA VAL A 798 -30.24 -54.91 31.45
C VAL A 798 -28.90 -55.02 30.66
N SER A 799 -27.80 -54.77 31.41
CA SER A 799 -26.37 -55.20 31.28
C SER A 799 -25.36 -54.57 30.30
N GLU A 800 -24.39 -53.90 30.93
CA GLU A 800 -22.92 -53.91 30.76
C GLU A 800 -22.21 -54.90 29.79
N SER A 801 -21.17 -54.37 29.11
CA SER A 801 -19.81 -54.94 28.89
C SER A 801 -19.61 -56.22 28.02
N PRO A 802 -18.38 -56.58 27.56
CA PRO A 802 -17.05 -56.02 27.86
C PRO A 802 -16.11 -55.73 26.65
N VAL A 803 -14.87 -55.31 26.97
CA VAL A 803 -13.70 -55.19 26.07
C VAL A 803 -13.02 -56.55 25.81
N PRO A 804 -12.45 -56.80 24.62
CA PRO A 804 -11.36 -57.76 24.41
C PRO A 804 -10.01 -57.08 24.09
N ALA A 805 -8.90 -57.71 24.49
CA ALA A 805 -7.54 -57.14 24.39
C ALA A 805 -6.66 -57.79 23.29
N THR A 806 -5.49 -57.18 23.08
CA THR A 806 -4.43 -57.47 22.10
C THR A 806 -3.95 -58.93 22.00
N ARG A 807 -3.63 -59.36 20.77
CA ARG A 807 -2.53 -60.29 20.46
C ARG A 807 -2.01 -60.07 19.03
N ALA A 808 -0.71 -60.33 18.78
CA ALA A 808 -0.04 -60.02 17.52
C ALA A 808 0.69 -61.23 16.89
N MET A 809 0.73 -61.25 15.55
CA MET A 809 1.68 -61.93 14.65
C MET A 809 1.77 -61.01 13.40
N VAL A 810 2.92 -60.44 12.99
CA VAL A 810 4.19 -61.02 12.48
C VAL A 810 4.05 -61.58 11.06
N MET A 811 4.48 -60.76 10.08
CA MET A 811 4.91 -61.01 8.68
C MET A 811 4.71 -59.69 7.88
N ASP A 812 5.57 -59.25 6.96
CA ASP A 812 6.93 -59.68 6.64
C ASP A 812 7.73 -58.47 6.11
N THR A 813 9.06 -58.44 6.30
CA THR A 813 9.90 -57.29 5.89
C THR A 813 10.66 -57.57 4.59
N VAL A 814 10.37 -56.80 3.54
CA VAL A 814 11.15 -56.78 2.29
C VAL A 814 11.82 -55.41 2.13
N ALA A 815 13.14 -55.38 2.22
CA ALA A 815 13.94 -54.19 1.95
C ALA A 815 14.64 -54.32 0.58
N PRO A 816 14.63 -53.28 -0.28
CA PRO A 816 15.58 -53.20 -1.38
C PRO A 816 16.98 -52.86 -0.86
N SER A 817 18.01 -53.48 -1.43
CA SER A 817 19.43 -53.19 -1.14
C SER A 817 20.21 -52.99 -2.44
N PRO A 818 21.39 -52.32 -2.41
CA PRO A 818 21.77 -51.43 -3.50
C PRO A 818 22.81 -51.98 -4.49
N GLU A 819 22.66 -51.59 -5.75
CA GLU A 819 23.66 -51.63 -6.82
C GLU A 819 23.50 -50.40 -7.73
N LYS A 820 24.52 -49.92 -8.45
CA LYS A 820 25.94 -49.71 -8.14
C LYS A 820 26.52 -48.83 -9.27
N VAL A 821 27.36 -47.85 -8.95
CA VAL A 821 27.99 -46.99 -9.97
C VAL A 821 29.13 -47.73 -10.67
N PHE A 822 29.23 -47.63 -12.01
CA PHE A 822 30.49 -47.49 -12.74
C PHE A 822 30.27 -46.86 -14.13
N SER A 823 31.35 -46.41 -14.77
CA SER A 823 31.35 -45.39 -15.83
C SER A 823 31.82 -45.88 -17.21
N ASN A 824 31.42 -45.18 -18.29
CA ASN A 824 32.30 -44.51 -19.27
C ASN A 824 31.61 -44.19 -20.60
N GLY A 825 32.14 -43.19 -21.33
CA GLY A 825 32.20 -43.22 -22.81
C GLY A 825 31.48 -42.09 -23.57
N ASN A 826 32.26 -41.22 -24.22
CA ASN A 826 31.77 -40.20 -25.17
C ASN A 826 31.08 -40.82 -26.39
N GLY A 827 30.11 -40.11 -26.99
CA GLY A 827 29.43 -40.53 -28.22
C GLY A 827 28.57 -39.44 -28.90
N SER A 828 29.05 -38.20 -28.96
CA SER A 828 28.27 -37.05 -29.48
C SER A 828 28.56 -36.73 -30.94
N GLN A 829 27.51 -36.60 -31.78
CA GLN A 829 27.34 -35.79 -33.02
C GLN A 829 26.37 -36.48 -34.02
N PRO A 830 25.73 -35.76 -34.97
CA PRO A 830 25.11 -34.43 -34.83
C PRO A 830 23.73 -34.34 -35.54
N VAL A 831 22.95 -33.27 -35.30
CA VAL A 831 21.84 -32.87 -36.19
C VAL A 831 21.86 -31.35 -36.41
N ALA A 832 21.93 -30.96 -37.68
CA ALA A 832 21.70 -29.64 -38.30
C ALA A 832 21.77 -28.37 -37.43
N GLU A 833 22.79 -27.55 -37.71
CA GLU A 833 22.96 -26.16 -37.25
C GLU A 833 22.61 -25.18 -38.38
N VAL A 834 22.05 -24.00 -38.06
CA VAL A 834 21.83 -22.91 -39.04
C VAL A 834 22.76 -21.73 -38.70
N THR A 835 23.47 -21.25 -39.71
CA THR A 835 24.70 -20.44 -39.59
C THR A 835 24.52 -19.03 -39.03
N VAL A 836 25.51 -18.60 -38.21
CA VAL A 836 25.77 -17.20 -37.85
C VAL A 836 27.13 -16.77 -38.44
N PRO A 837 27.24 -15.64 -39.16
CA PRO A 837 28.50 -15.23 -39.80
C PRO A 837 29.38 -14.30 -38.94
N ALA A 838 30.51 -14.86 -38.48
CA ALA A 838 31.86 -14.27 -38.38
C ALA A 838 32.10 -12.84 -37.79
N LYS A 839 32.91 -12.84 -36.73
CA LYS A 839 33.76 -11.76 -36.19
C LYS A 839 34.59 -10.99 -37.24
N VAL A 840 34.83 -9.70 -37.00
CA VAL A 840 35.92 -8.89 -37.59
C VAL A 840 36.70 -8.16 -36.47
N GLU A 841 37.98 -7.86 -36.71
CA GLU A 841 38.94 -7.28 -35.73
C GLU A 841 39.29 -5.80 -36.06
N PRO A 842 39.98 -5.05 -35.16
CA PRO A 842 39.87 -3.59 -35.09
C PRO A 842 40.69 -2.78 -36.11
N VAL A 843 40.27 -1.53 -36.32
CA VAL A 843 40.92 -0.53 -37.19
C VAL A 843 41.23 0.76 -36.39
N LYS A 844 42.17 1.58 -36.90
CA LYS A 844 42.89 2.64 -36.18
C LYS A 844 42.23 4.04 -36.24
N THR A 845 42.71 4.87 -35.32
CA THR A 845 42.49 6.33 -35.17
C THR A 845 42.63 7.15 -36.45
N VAL A 846 41.60 7.97 -36.74
CA VAL A 846 41.56 9.10 -37.71
C VAL A 846 40.41 10.03 -37.25
N THR A 847 40.41 11.37 -37.28
CA THR A 847 41.43 12.45 -37.20
C THR A 847 40.63 13.76 -36.90
N GLU A 848 41.22 14.77 -36.25
CA GLU A 848 40.56 16.07 -36.02
C GLU A 848 40.25 16.85 -37.31
N THR A 849 39.10 17.52 -37.37
CA THR A 849 38.75 18.57 -38.36
C THR A 849 37.96 19.70 -37.68
N PRO A 850 37.97 20.94 -38.22
CA PRO A 850 38.03 22.13 -37.36
C PRO A 850 36.69 22.82 -37.09
N ALA A 851 36.67 23.62 -36.02
CA ALA A 851 35.57 24.56 -35.76
C ALA A 851 35.47 25.62 -36.86
N VAL A 852 34.25 25.81 -37.37
CA VAL A 852 33.84 26.96 -38.19
C VAL A 852 32.76 27.67 -37.38
N GLY A 853 33.07 28.85 -36.86
CA GLY A 853 32.08 29.66 -36.14
C GLY A 853 31.00 30.17 -37.09
N LEU A 854 29.74 30.04 -36.70
CA LEU A 854 28.63 30.68 -37.42
C LEU A 854 28.40 32.08 -36.87
N ASP A 855 28.45 33.07 -37.78
CA ASP A 855 28.12 34.46 -37.49
C ASP A 855 26.59 34.61 -37.57
N ILE A 856 25.91 34.30 -36.46
CA ILE A 856 24.44 34.34 -36.34
C ILE A 856 24.03 35.72 -35.81
N ASP A 857 23.17 36.42 -36.56
CA ASP A 857 22.58 37.67 -36.10
C ASP A 857 21.66 37.46 -34.89
N PHE A 858 21.90 38.22 -33.82
CA PHE A 858 21.31 38.01 -32.51
C PHE A 858 19.85 38.48 -32.44
N ASP A 859 19.53 39.60 -33.09
CA ASP A 859 18.16 40.12 -33.13
C ASP A 859 17.26 39.19 -33.97
N THR A 860 17.76 38.71 -35.12
CA THR A 860 17.07 37.66 -35.91
C THR A 860 16.85 36.36 -35.12
N LEU A 861 17.83 35.91 -34.31
CA LEU A 861 17.68 34.73 -33.46
C LEU A 861 16.63 34.94 -32.35
N LYS A 862 16.64 36.10 -31.70
CA LYS A 862 15.65 36.47 -30.67
C LYS A 862 14.23 36.43 -31.22
N ASP A 863 13.97 37.13 -32.30
CA ASP A 863 12.63 37.24 -32.87
C ASP A 863 12.15 35.88 -33.38
N THR A 864 13.06 35.04 -33.89
CA THR A 864 12.77 33.64 -34.25
C THR A 864 12.42 32.76 -33.05
N LEU A 865 13.09 32.92 -31.89
CA LEU A 865 12.71 32.20 -30.67
C LEU A 865 11.30 32.60 -30.22
N LEU A 866 10.99 33.89 -30.19
CA LEU A 866 9.68 34.39 -29.75
C LEU A 866 8.55 33.92 -30.69
N GLU A 867 8.77 33.93 -32.01
CA GLU A 867 7.85 33.35 -33.00
C GLU A 867 7.63 31.84 -32.78
N VAL A 868 8.71 31.06 -32.57
CA VAL A 868 8.61 29.61 -32.32
C VAL A 868 7.94 29.29 -30.98
N VAL A 869 8.19 30.08 -29.93
CA VAL A 869 7.52 29.92 -28.63
C VAL A 869 6.03 30.22 -28.78
N ALA A 870 5.65 31.31 -29.46
CA ALA A 870 4.25 31.64 -29.74
C ALA A 870 3.54 30.48 -30.47
N ASP A 871 4.12 29.97 -31.57
CA ASP A 871 3.57 28.82 -32.31
C ASP A 871 3.43 27.54 -31.47
N LYS A 872 4.32 27.30 -30.50
CA LYS A 872 4.35 26.08 -29.65
C LYS A 872 3.56 26.19 -28.34
N THR A 873 3.16 27.39 -27.94
CA THR A 873 2.44 27.66 -26.68
C THR A 873 1.03 28.20 -26.89
N GLY A 874 0.81 28.99 -27.94
CA GLY A 874 -0.42 29.74 -28.17
C GLY A 874 -0.44 31.13 -27.52
N TYR A 875 0.65 31.58 -26.89
CA TYR A 875 0.75 32.98 -26.43
C TYR A 875 0.93 33.93 -27.62
N PRO A 876 0.33 35.13 -27.61
CA PRO A 876 0.64 36.17 -28.58
C PRO A 876 2.12 36.60 -28.50
N PRO A 877 2.83 36.81 -29.62
CA PRO A 877 4.23 37.28 -29.59
C PRO A 877 4.42 38.56 -28.78
N GLU A 878 3.43 39.45 -28.76
CA GLU A 878 3.42 40.70 -27.98
C GLU A 878 3.21 40.51 -26.46
N MET A 879 3.06 39.27 -25.98
CA MET A 879 3.00 38.91 -24.55
C MET A 879 4.20 38.05 -24.10
N LEU A 880 5.21 37.85 -24.95
CA LEU A 880 6.39 37.04 -24.64
C LEU A 880 7.62 37.93 -24.39
N GLU A 881 7.99 38.08 -23.12
CA GLU A 881 9.23 38.77 -22.71
C GLU A 881 10.34 37.76 -22.39
N LEU A 882 11.61 38.15 -22.53
CA LEU A 882 12.74 37.20 -22.51
C LEU A 882 13.10 36.69 -21.10
N ASP A 883 12.71 37.42 -20.07
CA ASP A 883 12.95 37.13 -18.66
C ASP A 883 11.84 36.29 -18.00
N MET A 884 10.73 36.02 -18.71
CA MET A 884 9.66 35.13 -18.25
C MET A 884 10.18 33.71 -17.97
N ASP A 885 9.70 33.11 -16.87
CA ASP A 885 10.03 31.74 -16.52
C ASP A 885 9.25 30.77 -17.42
N MET A 886 10.00 29.92 -18.11
CA MET A 886 9.48 28.95 -19.07
C MET A 886 8.53 27.95 -18.41
N GLU A 887 8.70 27.61 -17.13
CA GLU A 887 7.87 26.63 -16.43
C GLU A 887 6.75 27.30 -15.63
N ALA A 888 7.07 28.33 -14.86
CA ALA A 888 6.14 28.99 -13.95
C ALA A 888 5.18 29.97 -14.65
N ASP A 889 5.66 30.75 -15.63
CA ASP A 889 4.85 31.76 -16.32
C ASP A 889 4.28 31.24 -17.64
N LEU A 890 5.05 30.41 -18.36
CA LEU A 890 4.73 29.94 -19.73
C LEU A 890 4.33 28.46 -19.85
N GLY A 891 4.42 27.66 -18.79
CA GLY A 891 3.98 26.25 -18.79
C GLY A 891 4.67 25.34 -19.81
N ILE A 892 5.94 25.63 -20.14
CA ILE A 892 6.78 24.92 -21.10
C ILE A 892 7.57 23.81 -20.37
N ASP A 893 6.99 22.61 -20.38
CA ASP A 893 7.65 21.39 -19.91
C ASP A 893 8.92 21.02 -20.73
N SER A 894 9.68 20.04 -20.24
CA SER A 894 10.92 19.58 -20.86
C SER A 894 10.74 18.99 -22.27
N ILE A 895 9.55 18.47 -22.62
CA ILE A 895 9.25 17.96 -23.96
C ILE A 895 9.07 19.15 -24.92
N LYS A 896 8.29 20.16 -24.51
CA LYS A 896 8.13 21.40 -25.28
C LYS A 896 9.45 22.17 -25.45
N ARG A 897 10.35 22.17 -24.46
CA ARG A 897 11.70 22.76 -24.60
C ARG A 897 12.49 22.10 -25.73
N VAL A 898 12.45 20.77 -25.84
CA VAL A 898 13.08 20.04 -26.96
C VAL A 898 12.40 20.35 -28.29
N GLU A 899 11.07 20.48 -28.34
CA GLU A 899 10.35 20.87 -29.57
C GLU A 899 10.69 22.30 -30.04
N ILE A 900 10.83 23.26 -29.12
CA ILE A 900 11.22 24.65 -29.42
C ILE A 900 12.66 24.68 -29.95
N LEU A 901 13.60 24.02 -29.26
CA LEU A 901 14.99 23.92 -29.70
C LEU A 901 15.13 23.23 -31.06
N GLY A 902 14.33 22.19 -31.33
CA GLY A 902 14.27 21.52 -32.63
C GLY A 902 13.79 22.44 -33.76
N ALA A 903 12.69 23.17 -33.53
CA ALA A 903 12.16 24.12 -34.51
C ALA A 903 13.12 25.30 -34.80
N ILE A 904 13.94 25.70 -33.83
CA ILE A 904 15.00 26.70 -34.05
C ILE A 904 16.18 26.10 -34.84
N GLN A 905 16.58 24.85 -34.56
CA GLN A 905 17.59 24.16 -35.38
C GLN A 905 17.15 23.99 -36.84
N ASP A 906 15.87 23.71 -37.09
CA ASP A 906 15.31 23.62 -38.45
C ASP A 906 15.34 24.98 -39.18
N LYS A 907 15.18 26.10 -38.46
CA LYS A 907 15.33 27.47 -39.01
C LYS A 907 16.80 27.91 -39.15
N PHE A 908 17.70 27.42 -38.30
CA PHE A 908 19.15 27.71 -38.32
C PHE A 908 19.99 26.43 -38.51
N PRO A 909 19.97 25.79 -39.70
CA PRO A 909 20.53 24.45 -39.95
C PRO A 909 22.06 24.33 -39.91
N GLY A 910 22.77 25.36 -39.45
CA GLY A 910 24.20 25.31 -39.13
C GLY A 910 24.52 25.09 -37.66
N LEU A 911 23.54 25.23 -36.75
CA LEU A 911 23.75 25.03 -35.32
C LEU A 911 24.18 23.59 -35.00
N PRO A 912 25.16 23.36 -34.10
CA PRO A 912 25.42 22.03 -33.56
C PRO A 912 24.19 21.50 -32.84
N LYS A 913 23.92 20.19 -32.97
CA LYS A 913 22.89 19.54 -32.17
C LYS A 913 23.41 19.31 -30.75
N PRO A 914 22.76 19.85 -29.70
CA PRO A 914 23.12 19.53 -28.32
C PRO A 914 22.77 18.07 -28.00
N ASP A 915 23.46 17.48 -27.02
CA ASP A 915 23.13 16.14 -26.54
C ASP A 915 21.89 16.19 -25.64
N LEU A 916 21.10 15.11 -25.63
CA LEU A 916 19.88 15.00 -24.84
C LEU A 916 20.17 14.88 -23.33
N GLU A 917 21.36 14.38 -22.96
CA GLU A 917 21.82 14.37 -21.57
C GLU A 917 22.27 15.78 -21.12
N GLU A 918 22.99 16.54 -21.96
CA GLU A 918 23.40 17.92 -21.66
C GLU A 918 22.18 18.88 -21.57
N LEU A 919 21.14 18.68 -22.38
CA LEU A 919 19.88 19.43 -22.27
C LEU A 919 19.12 19.18 -20.96
N ALA A 920 19.39 18.08 -20.25
CA ALA A 920 18.77 17.76 -18.96
C ALA A 920 19.56 18.29 -17.76
N GLU A 921 20.88 18.50 -17.90
CA GLU A 921 21.74 19.06 -16.83
C GLU A 921 21.70 20.59 -16.75
N ILE A 922 21.28 21.29 -17.83
CA ILE A 922 21.26 22.76 -17.87
C ILE A 922 19.88 23.29 -17.51
N GLU A 923 19.73 23.87 -16.32
CA GLU A 923 18.53 24.61 -15.90
C GLU A 923 18.33 25.92 -16.70
N MET A 924 17.92 25.81 -17.96
CA MET A 924 17.30 26.91 -18.70
C MET A 924 15.89 27.15 -18.13
N ARG A 925 15.78 28.18 -17.30
CA ARG A 925 14.54 28.66 -16.67
C ARG A 925 13.87 29.78 -17.47
N THR A 926 14.61 30.64 -18.17
CA THR A 926 14.03 31.76 -18.94
C THR A 926 14.38 31.72 -20.42
N LEU A 927 13.57 32.40 -21.26
CA LEU A 927 13.79 32.45 -22.71
C LEU A 927 15.14 33.10 -23.08
N ALA A 928 15.62 34.07 -22.31
CA ALA A 928 16.95 34.67 -22.46
C ALA A 928 18.07 33.62 -22.36
N GLN A 929 17.95 32.69 -21.41
CA GLN A 929 18.94 31.63 -21.19
C GLN A 929 18.97 30.64 -22.36
N VAL A 930 17.85 30.43 -23.05
CA VAL A 930 17.79 29.64 -24.29
C VAL A 930 18.58 30.33 -25.42
N ILE A 931 18.48 31.66 -25.56
CA ILE A 931 19.27 32.41 -26.56
C ILE A 931 20.77 32.32 -26.25
N ASP A 932 21.17 32.55 -24.99
CA ASP A 932 22.59 32.50 -24.61
C ASP A 932 23.18 31.07 -24.72
N PHE A 933 22.39 30.01 -24.45
CA PHE A 933 22.80 28.63 -24.71
C PHE A 933 23.02 28.34 -26.20
N ILE A 934 22.10 28.77 -27.08
CA ILE A 934 22.24 28.62 -28.54
C ILE A 934 23.48 29.39 -29.06
N LYS A 935 23.82 30.51 -28.42
CA LYS A 935 24.98 31.34 -28.74
C LYS A 935 26.30 30.73 -28.26
N GLU A 936 26.34 30.07 -27.09
CA GLU A 936 27.50 29.25 -26.68
C GLU A 936 27.70 28.04 -27.60
N LEU A 937 26.61 27.38 -28.03
CA LEU A 937 26.64 26.33 -29.07
C LEU A 937 27.22 26.85 -30.40
N ALA A 938 26.71 27.97 -30.92
CA ALA A 938 27.15 28.56 -32.20
C ALA A 938 28.64 28.95 -32.22
N GLN A 939 29.20 29.29 -31.05
CA GLN A 939 30.61 29.64 -30.87
C GLN A 939 31.52 28.44 -30.53
N GLY A 940 30.96 27.21 -30.45
CA GLY A 940 31.71 26.00 -30.10
C GLY A 940 32.19 25.98 -28.65
N GLY A 941 31.43 26.60 -27.74
CA GLY A 941 31.87 27.00 -26.40
C GLY A 941 31.74 25.98 -25.29
N LEU A 942 31.10 24.81 -25.52
CA LEU A 942 30.82 23.79 -24.50
C LEU A 942 32.09 23.09 -23.97
N LYS A 943 32.80 23.77 -23.07
CA LYS A 943 33.79 23.16 -22.18
C LYS A 943 33.08 22.60 -20.96
N LYS A 944 33.30 21.31 -20.67
CA LYS A 944 32.86 20.70 -19.41
C LYS A 944 33.27 21.57 -18.22
N LYS A 945 32.27 22.07 -17.50
CA LYS A 945 32.44 22.82 -16.27
C LYS A 945 32.74 21.81 -15.16
N GLU A 946 33.99 21.71 -14.74
CA GLU A 946 34.34 20.92 -13.56
C GLU A 946 33.58 21.50 -12.35
N LEU A 947 32.67 20.73 -11.75
CA LEU A 947 32.10 21.10 -10.46
C LEU A 947 33.21 21.02 -9.41
N GLN A 948 33.73 22.19 -9.03
CA GLN A 948 34.42 22.33 -7.75
C GLN A 948 33.37 22.21 -6.63
N PRO A 949 33.65 21.46 -5.55
CA PRO A 949 32.71 21.34 -4.45
C PRO A 949 32.60 22.67 -3.69
N ALA A 950 31.37 23.01 -3.32
CA ALA A 950 31.05 23.94 -2.24
C ALA A 950 30.73 23.13 -0.98
#